data_AF-A0A949R739-F1
#
_entry.id   AF-A0A949R739-F1
#
_cell.length_a   1.000
_cell.length_b   1.000
_cell.length_c   1.000
_cell.angle_alpha   90.00
_cell.angle_beta   90.00
_cell.angle_gamma   90.00
#
_symmetry.space_group_name_H-M   'P 1'
#
loop_
_entity.id
_entity.type
_entity.pdbx_description
1 polymer ?
#
loop_
_entity_poly.entity_id
_entity_poly.type
_entity_poly.pdbx_seq_one_letter_code
_entity_poly.pdbx_strand_id
1 'polypeptide(L)'
;MRTVITILFALLVVGTRAQGVPRDRQGTPIATGAAPPAVPADTSGIRSEHGWFLSPHGTLRVLVLFAEVVYDKEPERDPQPEGADHWPKGHLPVWKDEVFDPQPLAVPRAMVTRYYHDISLGRFTVLGDHVDRLLRLRQSEYGSLRGANDLSRAAVAEANKLGALRTAHRLSVADFDLWKDARTAGAAKEAGPDSPHSYDHVMLIVRNSGLTHGQGSTDPGSSGPLFGYESDTQSRFGGMNALPFEILKHEFNHLLLGGNNFHSGGGNASQFQSHFIPLQGGHSMMGGASCALLTCCGWDRDRLGWRADGAPYRINARTVDGRWADGDLDPAAGDTGVFVLRDFVTTGDALRLHLPGLPDSIDQQWLWLENHLGTARNGSPTDRFHWEADSRCITPMEPGLFALVQVAHEQRSGPDTYKGHADYLRPLPATGLFDLRLRGDTLPSDCPFPGGRSMPFFADAPEANPLSGSHELELPVYDRDGDGRIDRREHYIPGTRIADGRTQAQAVFFGRPEHAFRMCGDRVIGLATNPGSANQMTLVSAGGRSVYKGRAPDARMVVLNGLRVELLAQAADGAATVRVSNDDNVVDRDVRWCADSIVLPPLHGRGGTGLTVERGARLLLDRSGTPTRVDRPEEAFGRTWYSGPTRFTVMPGAALLVRSGAALELVHGTELHVLPGATLRMEDGSSMRTDRSSRIVLHANAVLDLPAEMLRRLEERKALERR
;
A
#
# COMPACT_ATOMS: atom_id res chain seq x y z
N MET A 1 29.97 -76.24 19.00
CA MET A 1 28.58 -76.75 19.08
C MET A 1 27.64 -75.55 19.08
N ARG A 2 26.83 -75.38 18.00
CA ARG A 2 25.44 -74.86 17.93
C ARG A 2 25.10 -73.65 18.84
N THR A 3 24.64 -72.46 18.41
CA THR A 3 23.85 -72.00 17.24
C THR A 3 23.86 -70.45 17.23
N VAL A 4 24.40 -69.80 16.19
CA VAL A 4 23.74 -68.89 15.19
C VAL A 4 22.57 -68.03 15.68
N ILE A 5 22.76 -66.69 15.74
CA ILE A 5 21.80 -65.68 15.23
C ILE A 5 22.60 -64.55 14.57
N THR A 6 22.26 -64.29 13.31
CA THR A 6 22.80 -63.27 12.40
C THR A 6 22.12 -61.92 12.65
N ILE A 7 22.87 -60.83 12.76
CA ILE A 7 22.35 -59.45 12.64
C ILE A 7 23.05 -58.78 11.45
N LEU A 8 22.25 -58.46 10.42
CA LEU A 8 22.63 -57.62 9.28
C LEU A 8 22.79 -56.16 9.74
N PHE A 9 23.93 -55.54 9.42
CA PHE A 9 24.07 -54.09 9.34
C PHE A 9 23.83 -53.64 7.90
N ALA A 10 22.76 -52.89 7.67
CA ALA A 10 22.55 -52.14 6.43
C ALA A 10 22.90 -50.67 6.68
N LEU A 11 23.89 -50.15 5.95
CA LEU A 11 24.19 -48.72 5.88
C LEU A 11 23.01 -47.98 5.23
N LEU A 12 22.39 -47.06 5.98
CA LEU A 12 21.51 -46.04 5.42
C LEU A 12 22.37 -44.89 4.87
N VAL A 13 22.41 -44.77 3.54
CA VAL A 13 22.81 -43.55 2.85
C VAL A 13 21.62 -42.59 2.90
N VAL A 14 21.73 -41.54 3.70
CA VAL A 14 20.77 -40.42 3.72
C VAL A 14 21.02 -39.58 2.47
N GLY A 15 20.20 -39.80 1.45
CA GLY A 15 20.12 -38.92 0.28
C GLY A 15 19.41 -37.62 0.66
N THR A 16 20.13 -36.51 0.64
CA THR A 16 19.57 -35.15 0.64
C THR A 16 18.71 -34.97 -0.61
N ARG A 17 17.38 -35.00 -0.47
CA ARG A 17 16.45 -34.65 -1.55
C ARG A 17 16.45 -33.13 -1.73
N ALA A 18 16.90 -32.70 -2.90
CA ALA A 18 16.83 -31.32 -3.37
C ALA A 18 15.39 -30.78 -3.31
N GLN A 19 15.26 -29.50 -2.94
CA GLN A 19 14.02 -28.73 -2.89
C GLN A 19 13.34 -28.74 -4.28
N GLY A 20 12.03 -29.02 -4.30
CA GLY A 20 11.28 -29.25 -5.53
C GLY A 20 11.07 -27.97 -6.34
N VAL A 21 11.79 -27.87 -7.45
CA VAL A 21 11.73 -26.82 -8.47
C VAL A 21 10.30 -26.69 -9.05
N PRO A 22 9.75 -25.46 -9.22
CA PRO A 22 8.46 -25.21 -9.88
C PRO A 22 8.43 -25.83 -11.28
N ARG A 23 7.27 -26.23 -11.79
CA ARG A 23 7.14 -26.88 -13.09
C ARG A 23 6.20 -26.11 -14.02
N ASP A 24 6.52 -26.08 -15.31
CA ASP A 24 5.69 -25.47 -16.34
C ASP A 24 4.41 -26.28 -16.66
N ARG A 25 3.64 -25.83 -17.66
CA ARG A 25 2.41 -26.51 -18.14
C ARG A 25 2.63 -27.96 -18.61
N GLN A 26 3.86 -28.36 -18.91
CA GLN A 26 4.23 -29.70 -19.38
C GLN A 26 4.90 -30.54 -18.27
N GLY A 27 5.00 -30.01 -17.05
CA GLY A 27 5.64 -30.69 -15.93
C GLY A 27 7.17 -30.59 -15.95
N THR A 28 7.75 -29.66 -16.71
CA THR A 28 9.20 -29.44 -16.82
C THR A 28 9.68 -28.50 -15.69
N PRO A 29 10.75 -28.83 -14.95
CA PRO A 29 11.33 -27.93 -13.96
C PRO A 29 11.73 -26.58 -14.57
N ILE A 30 11.18 -25.48 -14.04
CA ILE A 30 11.53 -24.11 -14.38
C ILE A 30 12.84 -23.77 -13.66
N ALA A 31 13.88 -23.38 -14.40
CA ALA A 31 15.13 -22.95 -13.79
C ALA A 31 14.84 -21.76 -12.86
N THR A 32 15.02 -21.95 -11.56
CA THR A 32 15.02 -20.83 -10.60
C THR A 32 16.14 -19.90 -11.03
N GLY A 33 15.83 -18.62 -11.25
CA GLY A 33 16.80 -17.59 -11.58
C GLY A 33 17.99 -17.64 -10.63
N ALA A 34 19.15 -17.17 -11.11
CA ALA A 34 20.36 -17.10 -10.31
C ALA A 34 20.06 -16.45 -8.95
N ALA A 35 20.60 -17.02 -7.87
CA ALA A 35 20.50 -16.43 -6.55
C ALA A 35 20.88 -14.94 -6.65
N PRO A 36 20.09 -14.03 -6.05
CA PRO A 36 20.39 -12.61 -6.12
C PRO A 36 21.83 -12.36 -5.67
N PRO A 37 22.52 -11.37 -6.26
CA PRO A 37 23.89 -11.05 -5.88
C PRO A 37 23.97 -10.91 -4.36
N ALA A 38 24.99 -11.54 -3.76
CA ALA A 38 25.20 -11.48 -2.32
C ALA A 38 25.27 -10.00 -1.91
N VAL A 39 24.29 -9.58 -1.10
CA VAL A 39 24.27 -8.24 -0.50
C VAL A 39 25.60 -8.10 0.25
N PRO A 40 26.35 -6.99 0.05
CA PRO A 40 27.57 -6.73 0.80
C PRO A 40 27.29 -6.95 2.29
N ALA A 41 28.18 -7.66 2.99
CA ALA A 41 28.00 -7.91 4.42
C ALA A 41 27.81 -6.57 5.14
N ASP A 42 26.60 -6.32 5.62
CA ASP A 42 26.28 -5.09 6.34
C ASP A 42 26.97 -5.12 7.70
N THR A 43 27.98 -4.27 7.86
CA THR A 43 28.73 -4.11 9.10
C THR A 43 28.06 -3.15 10.09
N SER A 44 26.97 -2.48 9.71
CA SER A 44 26.30 -1.50 10.58
C SER A 44 25.48 -2.14 11.70
N GLY A 45 25.01 -3.38 11.51
CA GLY A 45 24.09 -4.05 12.42
C GLY A 45 22.66 -3.47 12.42
N ILE A 46 22.38 -2.48 11.55
CA ILE A 46 21.08 -1.84 11.40
C ILE A 46 20.24 -2.68 10.45
N ARG A 47 19.08 -3.17 10.92
CA ARG A 47 18.11 -3.93 10.12
C ARG A 47 16.70 -3.53 10.46
N SER A 48 15.84 -3.54 9.45
CA SER A 48 14.41 -3.27 9.62
C SER A 48 13.68 -4.29 10.49
N GLU A 49 14.12 -5.54 10.44
CA GLU A 49 13.60 -6.65 11.24
C GLU A 49 13.81 -6.43 12.75
N HIS A 50 14.72 -5.54 13.14
CA HIS A 50 14.93 -5.19 14.54
C HIS A 50 14.02 -4.04 15.02
N GLY A 51 13.14 -3.54 14.14
CA GLY A 51 12.28 -2.40 14.40
C GLY A 51 13.04 -1.07 14.58
N TRP A 52 12.32 0.05 14.56
CA TRP A 52 12.96 1.35 14.70
C TRP A 52 13.48 1.56 16.12
N PHE A 53 12.60 1.89 17.07
CA PHE A 53 12.94 2.03 18.49
C PHE A 53 12.45 0.86 19.33
N LEU A 54 11.34 0.22 18.95
CA LEU A 54 10.81 -0.95 19.64
C LEU A 54 11.12 -2.24 18.89
N SER A 55 11.22 -3.34 19.62
CA SER A 55 11.29 -4.67 19.03
C SER A 55 9.95 -5.00 18.35
N PRO A 56 9.94 -5.47 17.09
CA PRO A 56 8.74 -5.97 16.43
C PRO A 56 8.56 -7.48 16.72
N HIS A 57 9.25 -8.05 17.70
CA HIS A 57 9.24 -9.47 18.00
C HIS A 57 9.06 -9.73 19.48
N GLY A 58 8.59 -10.93 19.82
CA GLY A 58 8.41 -11.36 21.20
C GLY A 58 7.24 -10.65 21.88
N THR A 59 7.40 -10.32 23.15
CA THR A 59 6.36 -9.66 23.95
C THR A 59 6.83 -8.29 24.40
N LEU A 60 5.98 -7.28 24.22
CA LEU A 60 6.14 -5.95 24.79
C LEU A 60 4.93 -5.67 25.67
N ARG A 61 5.11 -4.96 26.79
CA ARG A 61 3.99 -4.55 27.65
C ARG A 61 3.95 -3.04 27.82
N VAL A 62 2.81 -2.45 27.48
CA VAL A 62 2.56 -1.00 27.54
C VAL A 62 1.95 -0.62 28.89
N LEU A 63 2.52 0.39 29.57
CA LEU A 63 1.84 1.03 30.69
C LEU A 63 0.92 2.14 30.18
N VAL A 64 -0.37 2.04 30.47
CA VAL A 64 -1.38 3.01 30.02
C VAL A 64 -1.76 3.99 31.15
N LEU A 65 -1.70 5.28 30.84
CA LEU A 65 -2.17 6.38 31.67
C LEU A 65 -3.45 6.94 31.06
N PHE A 66 -4.54 6.94 31.83
CA PHE A 66 -5.77 7.64 31.46
C PHE A 66 -5.84 8.99 32.17
N ALA A 67 -6.09 10.06 31.43
CA ALA A 67 -6.16 11.41 31.99
C ALA A 67 -7.38 12.21 31.52
N GLU A 68 -7.80 13.15 32.34
CA GLU A 68 -8.71 14.23 31.96
C GLU A 68 -8.08 15.59 32.28
N VAL A 69 -8.32 16.59 31.44
CA VAL A 69 -7.97 17.97 31.75
C VAL A 69 -9.10 18.59 32.56
N VAL A 70 -8.76 19.13 33.73
CA VAL A 70 -9.68 19.93 34.55
C VAL A 70 -9.47 21.39 34.16
N TYR A 71 -10.34 21.89 33.29
CA TYR A 71 -10.39 23.27 32.81
C TYR A 71 -10.93 24.22 33.90
N ASP A 72 -10.20 24.36 35.01
CA ASP A 72 -10.60 25.17 36.16
C ASP A 72 -10.35 26.67 36.00
N LYS A 73 -9.55 27.09 35.00
CA LYS A 73 -9.35 28.51 34.65
C LYS A 73 -10.19 28.96 33.46
N GLU A 74 -10.36 28.09 32.46
CA GLU A 74 -11.09 28.37 31.21
C GLU A 74 -12.12 27.25 30.90
N PRO A 75 -13.20 27.10 31.69
CA PRO A 75 -14.16 26.00 31.53
C PRO A 75 -14.82 25.94 30.15
N GLU A 76 -14.99 27.10 29.51
CA GLU A 76 -15.54 27.24 28.15
C GLU A 76 -14.68 26.59 27.07
N ARG A 77 -13.44 26.21 27.38
CA ARG A 77 -12.54 25.50 26.48
C ARG A 77 -12.57 23.99 26.63
N ASP A 78 -13.33 23.45 27.58
CA ASP A 78 -13.52 22.01 27.69
C ASP A 78 -14.30 21.50 26.47
N PRO A 79 -13.71 20.69 25.58
CA PRO A 79 -14.41 20.18 24.41
C PRO A 79 -15.47 19.12 24.77
N GLN A 80 -15.47 18.60 26.00
CA GLN A 80 -16.44 17.64 26.50
C GLN A 80 -16.80 17.94 27.96
N PRO A 81 -17.52 19.06 28.21
CA PRO A 81 -17.78 19.55 29.57
C PRO A 81 -18.64 18.60 30.40
N GLU A 82 -19.50 17.81 29.76
CA GLU A 82 -20.40 16.84 30.41
C GLU A 82 -19.86 15.39 30.37
N GLY A 83 -18.71 15.16 29.71
CA GLY A 83 -18.27 13.81 29.37
C GLY A 83 -19.05 13.19 28.21
N ALA A 84 -18.90 11.87 28.04
CA ALA A 84 -19.62 11.09 27.03
C ALA A 84 -19.93 9.68 27.58
N ASP A 85 -20.86 8.96 26.95
CA ASP A 85 -21.29 7.63 27.40
C ASP A 85 -20.12 6.63 27.48
N HIS A 86 -19.20 6.68 26.52
CA HIS A 86 -18.01 5.81 26.49
C HIS A 86 -16.88 6.29 27.40
N TRP A 87 -16.91 7.55 27.85
CA TRP A 87 -15.94 8.10 28.79
C TRP A 87 -16.57 9.19 29.68
N PRO A 88 -17.22 8.78 30.79
CA PRO A 88 -17.84 9.71 31.72
C PRO A 88 -16.81 10.62 32.40
N LYS A 89 -17.18 11.87 32.63
CA LYS A 89 -16.33 12.87 33.30
C LYS A 89 -15.93 12.40 34.70
N GLY A 90 -14.65 12.48 35.05
CA GLY A 90 -14.13 12.04 36.34
C GLY A 90 -14.00 10.52 36.50
N HIS A 91 -14.27 9.72 35.47
CA HIS A 91 -14.15 8.27 35.49
C HIS A 91 -13.16 7.75 34.43
N LEU A 92 -12.67 6.53 34.62
CA LEU A 92 -11.94 5.80 33.57
C LEU A 92 -12.90 5.47 32.40
N PRO A 93 -12.42 5.36 31.16
CA PRO A 93 -13.27 4.99 30.03
C PRO A 93 -13.86 3.60 30.20
N VAL A 94 -15.05 3.36 29.65
CA VAL A 94 -15.74 2.07 29.80
C VAL A 94 -14.98 0.94 29.10
N TRP A 95 -14.28 1.26 28.02
CA TRP A 95 -13.49 0.35 27.17
C TRP A 95 -12.02 0.21 27.60
N LYS A 96 -11.61 0.73 28.77
CA LYS A 96 -10.20 0.70 29.24
C LYS A 96 -9.56 -0.71 29.21
N ASP A 97 -10.35 -1.75 29.48
CA ASP A 97 -9.92 -3.15 29.50
C ASP A 97 -9.96 -3.82 28.11
N GLU A 98 -10.47 -3.11 27.11
CA GLU A 98 -10.56 -3.58 25.72
C GLU A 98 -9.35 -3.16 24.88
N VAL A 99 -8.47 -2.30 25.43
CA VAL A 99 -7.29 -1.80 24.70
C VAL A 99 -6.23 -2.89 24.59
N PHE A 100 -5.82 -3.46 25.72
CA PHE A 100 -4.78 -4.50 25.81
C PHE A 100 -5.19 -5.65 26.74
N ASP A 101 -4.75 -6.86 26.40
CA ASP A 101 -4.78 -7.97 27.34
C ASP A 101 -3.61 -7.79 28.34
N PRO A 102 -3.83 -7.93 29.66
CA PRO A 102 -2.77 -7.78 30.66
C PRO A 102 -1.80 -8.97 30.69
N GLN A 103 -2.28 -10.13 30.24
CA GLN A 103 -1.56 -11.40 30.24
C GLN A 103 -1.71 -12.07 28.88
N PRO A 104 -0.73 -12.89 28.45
CA PRO A 104 -0.83 -13.62 27.19
C PRO A 104 -2.01 -14.60 27.22
N LEU A 105 -2.77 -14.60 26.13
CA LEU A 105 -3.87 -15.53 25.90
C LEU A 105 -3.59 -16.35 24.65
N ALA A 106 -4.09 -17.58 24.59
CA ALA A 106 -4.01 -18.41 23.38
C ALA A 106 -4.72 -17.75 22.19
N VAL A 107 -5.78 -17.00 22.46
CA VAL A 107 -6.50 -16.17 21.51
C VAL A 107 -6.69 -14.81 22.19
N PRO A 108 -5.91 -13.78 21.83
CA PRO A 108 -6.06 -12.44 22.37
C PRO A 108 -7.48 -11.90 22.16
N ARG A 109 -7.93 -11.06 23.09
CA ARG A 109 -9.30 -10.51 23.09
C ARG A 109 -9.32 -9.00 22.96
N ALA A 110 -8.37 -8.32 23.59
CA ALA A 110 -8.26 -6.87 23.51
C ALA A 110 -7.83 -6.43 22.11
N MET A 111 -8.31 -5.28 21.66
CA MET A 111 -8.21 -4.82 20.28
C MET A 111 -6.76 -4.72 19.80
N VAL A 112 -5.89 -4.06 20.57
CA VAL A 112 -4.49 -3.82 20.15
C VAL A 112 -3.67 -5.11 20.26
N THR A 113 -3.85 -5.88 21.34
CA THR A 113 -3.17 -7.18 21.48
C THR A 113 -3.55 -8.12 20.35
N ARG A 114 -4.84 -8.20 20.01
CA ARG A 114 -5.34 -9.03 18.92
C ARG A 114 -4.81 -8.58 17.56
N TYR A 115 -4.79 -7.28 17.31
CA TYR A 115 -4.23 -6.71 16.09
C TYR A 115 -2.79 -7.17 15.85
N TYR A 116 -1.87 -6.88 16.79
CA TYR A 116 -0.46 -7.22 16.63
C TYR A 116 -0.22 -8.73 16.58
N HIS A 117 -0.99 -9.51 17.33
CA HIS A 117 -0.94 -10.97 17.24
C HIS A 117 -1.29 -11.48 15.83
N ASP A 118 -2.41 -11.02 15.25
CA ASP A 118 -2.88 -11.50 13.95
C ASP A 118 -1.94 -11.06 12.82
N ILE A 119 -1.58 -9.78 12.76
CA ILE A 119 -0.73 -9.26 11.67
C ILE A 119 0.69 -9.81 11.74
N SER A 120 1.18 -10.19 12.92
CA SER A 120 2.52 -10.77 13.07
C SER A 120 2.54 -12.30 13.01
N LEU A 121 1.38 -12.95 12.85
CA LEU A 121 1.24 -14.42 12.93
C LEU A 121 1.76 -14.98 14.28
N GLY A 122 1.48 -14.25 15.36
CA GLY A 122 1.91 -14.57 16.72
C GLY A 122 3.39 -14.27 17.01
N ARG A 123 4.14 -13.66 16.09
CA ARG A 123 5.56 -13.30 16.29
C ARG A 123 5.75 -12.10 17.20
N PHE A 124 4.71 -11.29 17.37
CA PHE A 124 4.71 -10.10 18.20
C PHE A 124 3.41 -10.01 19.00
N THR A 125 3.56 -9.89 20.32
CA THR A 125 2.44 -9.74 21.25
C THR A 125 2.61 -8.44 22.02
N VAL A 126 1.64 -7.54 21.90
CA VAL A 126 1.60 -6.30 22.66
C VAL A 126 0.56 -6.42 23.77
N LEU A 127 1.04 -6.57 24.99
CA LEU A 127 0.23 -6.58 26.21
C LEU A 127 0.17 -5.18 26.80
N GLY A 128 -0.68 -5.00 27.80
CA GLY A 128 -0.74 -3.73 28.51
C GLY A 128 -1.59 -3.79 29.75
N ASP A 129 -1.32 -2.87 30.66
CA ASP A 129 -2.14 -2.64 31.84
C ASP A 129 -2.14 -1.15 32.15
N HIS A 130 -3.16 -0.69 32.88
CA HIS A 130 -3.36 0.73 33.14
C HIS A 130 -3.25 1.06 34.62
N VAL A 131 -2.86 2.29 34.92
CA VAL A 131 -2.95 2.81 36.29
C VAL A 131 -4.41 2.75 36.77
N ASP A 132 -4.63 2.29 38.01
CA ASP A 132 -5.98 2.01 38.54
C ASP A 132 -6.83 3.26 38.83
N ARG A 133 -6.33 4.44 38.47
CA ARG A 133 -6.99 5.74 38.65
C ARG A 133 -6.89 6.64 37.42
N LEU A 134 -7.93 7.44 37.22
CA LEU A 134 -7.91 8.56 36.30
C LEU A 134 -7.03 9.70 36.85
N LEU A 135 -6.10 10.17 36.03
CA LEU A 135 -5.25 11.33 36.33
C LEU A 135 -6.00 12.63 36.01
N ARG A 136 -5.99 13.60 36.93
CA ARG A 136 -6.73 14.87 36.78
C ARG A 136 -5.78 16.03 36.60
N LEU A 137 -5.57 16.45 35.36
CA LEU A 137 -4.60 17.48 34.99
C LEU A 137 -5.24 18.86 35.16
N ARG A 138 -4.99 19.52 36.30
CA ARG A 138 -5.56 20.85 36.57
C ARG A 138 -4.86 21.93 35.76
N GLN A 139 -5.63 22.70 34.99
CA GLN A 139 -5.12 23.82 34.22
C GLN A 139 -4.46 24.88 35.13
N SER A 140 -4.96 25.02 36.36
CA SER A 140 -4.37 25.90 37.35
C SER A 140 -2.93 25.55 37.74
N GLU A 141 -2.58 24.27 37.72
CA GLU A 141 -1.29 23.73 38.13
C GLU A 141 -0.30 23.63 36.96
N TYR A 142 -0.74 23.15 35.80
CA TYR A 142 0.13 22.81 34.67
C TYR A 142 0.05 23.79 33.49
N GLY A 143 -0.72 24.87 33.60
CA GLY A 143 -0.83 25.89 32.56
C GLY A 143 -1.77 25.47 31.42
N SER A 144 -1.46 25.88 30.18
CA SER A 144 -2.42 25.84 29.08
C SER A 144 -2.70 24.44 28.51
N LEU A 145 -1.90 23.42 28.83
CA LEU A 145 -2.07 22.00 28.43
C LEU A 145 -2.48 21.81 26.96
N ARG A 146 -1.91 22.62 26.06
CA ARG A 146 -2.28 22.65 24.63
C ARG A 146 -1.49 21.63 23.81
N GLY A 147 -0.23 21.38 24.19
CA GLY A 147 0.67 20.51 23.46
C GLY A 147 0.63 19.07 23.98
N ALA A 148 0.84 18.13 23.05
CA ALA A 148 0.94 16.71 23.34
C ALA A 148 2.03 16.39 24.40
N ASN A 149 3.19 17.07 24.31
CA ASN A 149 4.27 16.98 25.30
C ASN A 149 3.90 17.54 26.68
N ASP A 150 3.11 18.63 26.73
CA ASP A 150 2.68 19.21 28.01
C ASP A 150 1.72 18.28 28.74
N LEU A 151 0.82 17.64 27.99
CA LEU A 151 -0.10 16.63 28.52
C LEU A 151 0.65 15.44 29.11
N SER A 152 1.65 14.91 28.40
CA SER A 152 2.44 13.77 28.89
C SER A 152 3.23 14.10 30.17
N ARG A 153 3.92 15.24 30.20
CA ARG A 153 4.62 15.71 31.42
C ARG A 153 3.69 15.93 32.60
N ALA A 154 2.52 16.54 32.38
CA ALA A 154 1.53 16.74 33.43
C ALA A 154 0.96 15.40 33.93
N ALA A 155 0.72 14.44 33.05
CA ALA A 155 0.27 13.10 33.42
C ALA A 155 1.31 12.36 34.26
N VAL A 156 2.60 12.41 33.88
CA VAL A 156 3.68 11.82 34.68
C VAL A 156 3.75 12.48 36.07
N ALA A 157 3.71 13.81 36.14
CA ALA A 157 3.71 14.53 37.40
C ALA A 157 2.52 14.17 38.30
N GLU A 158 1.32 14.05 37.73
CA GLU A 158 0.11 13.67 38.45
C GLU A 158 0.14 12.21 38.91
N ALA A 159 0.62 11.30 38.07
CA ALA A 159 0.80 9.89 38.41
C ALA A 159 1.77 9.74 39.59
N ASN A 160 2.88 10.47 39.59
CA ASN A 160 3.87 10.43 40.68
C ASN A 160 3.30 10.85 42.05
N LYS A 161 2.24 11.67 42.11
CA LYS A 161 1.56 12.01 43.36
C LYS A 161 0.90 10.82 44.04
N LEU A 162 0.66 9.72 43.31
CA LEU A 162 0.15 8.46 43.88
C LEU A 162 1.21 7.74 44.74
N GLY A 163 2.49 8.15 44.66
CA GLY A 163 3.60 7.66 45.46
C GLY A 163 4.21 6.34 44.98
N ALA A 164 3.40 5.41 44.47
CA ALA A 164 3.86 4.15 43.92
C ALA A 164 2.97 3.68 42.76
N LEU A 165 3.55 2.88 41.85
CA LEU A 165 2.82 2.27 40.75
C LEU A 165 1.73 1.33 41.30
N ARG A 166 0.50 1.56 40.86
CA ARG A 166 -0.65 0.69 41.10
C ARG A 166 -1.43 0.50 39.82
N THR A 167 -1.35 -0.69 39.26
CA THR A 167 -2.07 -1.02 38.03
C THR A 167 -3.32 -1.84 38.33
N ALA A 168 -4.27 -1.88 37.40
CA ALA A 168 -5.52 -2.63 37.57
C ALA A 168 -5.29 -4.12 37.83
N HIS A 169 -4.21 -4.70 37.29
CA HIS A 169 -3.88 -6.11 37.43
C HIS A 169 -2.67 -6.39 38.34
N ARG A 170 -2.28 -5.41 39.18
CA ARG A 170 -1.20 -5.53 40.19
C ARG A 170 0.17 -5.87 39.59
N LEU A 171 0.46 -5.35 38.42
CA LEU A 171 1.76 -5.44 37.78
C LEU A 171 2.74 -4.43 38.38
N SER A 172 4.01 -4.80 38.38
CA SER A 172 5.14 -4.01 38.86
C SER A 172 5.89 -3.38 37.69
N VAL A 173 6.85 -2.48 37.96
CA VAL A 173 7.67 -1.85 36.91
C VAL A 173 8.40 -2.90 36.07
N ALA A 174 8.91 -3.96 36.69
CA ALA A 174 9.61 -5.05 36.00
C ALA A 174 8.74 -5.78 34.96
N ASP A 175 7.41 -5.70 35.07
CA ASP A 175 6.50 -6.30 34.10
C ASP A 175 6.41 -5.50 32.79
N PHE A 176 6.85 -4.25 32.79
CA PHE A 176 6.84 -3.32 31.65
C PHE A 176 8.25 -3.07 31.08
N ASP A 177 9.24 -3.84 31.54
CA ASP A 177 10.66 -3.72 31.20
C ASP A 177 11.15 -5.08 30.64
N LEU A 178 10.77 -5.35 29.39
CA LEU A 178 11.03 -6.65 28.75
C LEU A 178 12.16 -6.57 27.73
N TRP A 179 12.58 -5.37 27.36
CA TRP A 179 13.62 -5.12 26.36
C TRP A 179 14.58 -4.04 26.85
N LYS A 180 15.87 -4.22 26.56
CA LYS A 180 16.85 -3.18 26.85
C LYS A 180 16.78 -2.04 25.84
N ASP A 181 16.88 -0.81 26.32
CA ASP A 181 16.94 0.38 25.48
C ASP A 181 18.22 0.41 24.62
N ALA A 182 18.08 0.07 23.34
CA ALA A 182 19.20 0.13 22.39
C ALA A 182 19.51 1.56 21.90
N ARG A 183 18.59 2.53 22.10
CA ARG A 183 18.55 3.92 21.57
C ARG A 183 18.84 4.12 20.07
N THR A 184 19.12 3.05 19.36
CA THR A 184 19.65 3.05 18.01
C THR A 184 18.63 2.41 17.08
N ALA A 185 18.14 3.23 16.15
CA ALA A 185 17.23 2.84 15.08
C ALA A 185 17.73 1.56 14.36
N GLY A 186 16.93 0.50 14.33
CA GLY A 186 17.25 -0.75 13.62
C GLY A 186 18.37 -1.59 14.20
N ALA A 187 18.98 -1.20 15.32
CA ALA A 187 19.90 -2.08 16.04
C ALA A 187 19.12 -3.26 16.65
N ALA A 188 19.77 -4.43 16.73
CA ALA A 188 19.19 -5.61 17.37
C ALA A 188 18.76 -5.27 18.80
N LYS A 189 17.54 -5.68 19.18
CA LYS A 189 16.98 -5.45 20.52
C LYS A 189 17.30 -6.65 21.40
N GLU A 190 17.83 -6.40 22.60
CA GLU A 190 18.17 -7.44 23.55
C GLU A 190 16.99 -7.64 24.50
N ALA A 191 16.54 -8.90 24.66
CA ALA A 191 15.47 -9.22 25.60
C ALA A 191 16.00 -9.21 27.05
N GLY A 192 15.15 -8.75 27.96
CA GLY A 192 15.45 -8.62 29.39
C GLY A 192 15.40 -7.16 29.85
N PRO A 193 15.34 -6.97 31.18
CA PRO A 193 15.13 -5.65 31.75
C PRO A 193 16.38 -4.77 31.70
N ASP A 194 16.16 -3.46 31.74
CA ASP A 194 17.18 -2.46 32.01
C ASP A 194 17.61 -2.44 33.50
N SER A 195 18.77 -1.84 33.77
CA SER A 195 19.30 -1.64 35.12
C SER A 195 19.84 -0.21 35.30
N PRO A 196 19.14 0.67 36.05
CA PRO A 196 17.85 0.45 36.71
C PRO A 196 16.72 0.20 35.71
N HIS A 197 15.59 -0.34 36.18
CA HIS A 197 14.43 -0.60 35.33
C HIS A 197 14.00 0.62 34.49
N SER A 198 13.45 0.36 33.31
CA SER A 198 12.83 1.35 32.42
C SER A 198 11.46 0.82 31.97
N TYR A 199 10.54 1.67 31.56
CA TYR A 199 9.36 1.21 30.83
C TYR A 199 9.68 1.12 29.34
N ASP A 200 9.49 -0.05 28.72
CA ASP A 200 9.64 -0.21 27.26
C ASP A 200 8.78 0.84 26.50
N HIS A 201 7.53 1.03 26.96
CA HIS A 201 6.60 2.00 26.39
C HIS A 201 5.57 2.51 27.40
N VAL A 202 5.38 3.83 27.45
CA VAL A 202 4.30 4.50 28.19
C VAL A 202 3.32 5.16 27.24
N MET A 203 2.02 4.91 27.44
CA MET A 203 0.95 5.42 26.59
C MET A 203 -0.01 6.29 27.39
N LEU A 204 -0.20 7.54 26.97
CA LEU A 204 -1.19 8.45 27.53
C LEU A 204 -2.44 8.52 26.64
N ILE A 205 -3.62 8.36 27.23
CA ILE A 205 -4.88 8.65 26.55
C ILE A 205 -5.64 9.72 27.34
N VAL A 206 -6.01 10.79 26.66
CA VAL A 206 -6.66 11.96 27.28
C VAL A 206 -8.11 12.09 26.80
N ARG A 207 -9.04 12.26 27.75
CA ARG A 207 -10.48 12.40 27.49
C ARG A 207 -10.81 13.67 26.69
N ASN A 208 -10.40 14.81 27.24
CA ASN A 208 -10.86 16.14 26.83
C ASN A 208 -9.68 17.10 26.72
N SER A 209 -9.02 17.15 25.56
CA SER A 209 -7.88 18.05 25.32
C SER A 209 -7.88 18.57 23.88
N GLY A 210 -6.84 19.35 23.55
CA GLY A 210 -6.56 19.74 22.16
C GLY A 210 -6.21 18.57 21.24
N LEU A 211 -5.82 17.41 21.79
CA LEU A 211 -5.74 16.15 21.05
C LEU A 211 -7.15 15.57 20.94
N THR A 212 -7.77 15.72 19.77
CA THR A 212 -9.10 15.17 19.50
C THR A 212 -9.03 13.68 19.18
N HIS A 213 -10.18 13.03 19.05
CA HIS A 213 -10.23 11.68 18.49
C HIS A 213 -9.59 11.65 17.08
N GLY A 214 -8.80 10.61 16.79
CA GLY A 214 -8.03 10.50 15.56
C GLY A 214 -6.72 11.30 15.53
N GLN A 215 -6.34 11.95 16.64
CA GLN A 215 -5.05 12.64 16.77
C GLN A 215 -4.17 11.97 17.81
N GLY A 216 -2.88 11.88 17.50
CA GLY A 216 -1.88 11.28 18.35
C GLY A 216 -0.48 11.71 17.99
N SER A 217 0.48 11.23 18.77
CA SER A 217 1.91 11.28 18.42
C SER A 217 2.69 10.28 19.27
N THR A 218 3.83 9.85 18.75
CA THR A 218 4.83 9.09 19.51
C THR A 218 6.18 9.79 19.49
N ASP A 219 7.00 9.54 20.50
CA ASP A 219 8.39 9.97 20.54
C ASP A 219 9.29 8.86 21.13
N PRO A 220 10.55 8.75 20.69
CA PRO A 220 11.57 8.08 21.48
C PRO A 220 11.87 8.87 22.76
N GLY A 221 12.21 8.16 23.81
CA GLY A 221 12.51 8.69 25.14
C GLY A 221 11.28 8.91 26.01
N SER A 222 11.53 9.55 27.16
CA SER A 222 10.54 9.74 28.23
C SER A 222 10.04 11.17 28.35
N SER A 223 8.85 11.32 28.93
CA SER A 223 8.36 12.61 29.47
C SER A 223 8.87 12.89 30.89
N GLY A 224 9.71 12.01 31.44
CA GLY A 224 10.38 12.13 32.72
C GLY A 224 10.10 10.91 33.62
N PRO A 225 10.77 10.84 34.79
CA PRO A 225 10.66 9.68 35.66
C PRO A 225 9.22 9.44 36.13
N LEU A 226 8.66 8.29 35.77
CA LEU A 226 7.34 7.81 36.19
C LEU A 226 7.51 6.74 37.26
N PHE A 227 7.05 7.04 38.47
CA PHE A 227 7.30 6.24 39.68
C PHE A 227 8.78 5.96 39.93
N GLY A 228 9.65 6.89 39.53
CA GLY A 228 11.11 6.80 39.71
C GLY A 228 11.88 6.18 38.53
N TYR A 229 11.21 5.80 37.45
CA TYR A 229 11.83 5.14 36.29
C TYR A 229 11.52 5.87 34.99
N GLU A 230 12.49 5.94 34.08
CA GLU A 230 12.30 6.52 32.74
C GLU A 230 11.53 5.55 31.82
N SER A 231 11.19 6.01 30.62
CA SER A 231 10.64 5.16 29.56
C SER A 231 11.47 5.28 28.28
N ASP A 232 11.60 4.19 27.55
CA ASP A 232 12.38 4.13 26.31
C ASP A 232 11.66 4.85 25.19
N THR A 233 10.33 4.75 25.18
CA THR A 233 9.45 5.38 24.21
C THR A 233 8.13 5.78 24.85
N GLN A 234 7.40 6.69 24.22
CA GLN A 234 6.08 7.11 24.68
C GLN A 234 5.14 7.46 23.54
N SER A 235 3.84 7.40 23.83
CA SER A 235 2.79 7.81 22.91
C SER A 235 1.66 8.54 23.63
N ARG A 236 0.91 9.36 22.89
CA ARG A 236 -0.23 10.11 23.44
C ARG A 236 -1.36 10.29 22.44
N PHE A 237 -2.60 10.16 22.92
CA PHE A 237 -3.80 10.09 22.09
C PHE A 237 -4.99 10.85 22.68
N GLY A 238 -5.84 11.39 21.79
CA GLY A 238 -7.16 11.86 22.17
C GLY A 238 -8.21 10.75 22.12
N GLY A 239 -8.89 10.47 23.25
CA GLY A 239 -9.94 9.44 23.35
C GLY A 239 -11.37 9.99 23.34
N MET A 240 -11.56 11.16 22.72
CA MET A 240 -12.79 11.96 22.83
C MET A 240 -14.06 11.21 22.39
N ASN A 241 -14.03 10.45 21.29
CA ASN A 241 -15.27 9.90 20.69
C ASN A 241 -15.45 8.39 20.89
N ALA A 242 -14.37 7.64 21.04
CA ALA A 242 -14.34 6.19 21.22
C ALA A 242 -12.92 5.75 21.63
N LEU A 243 -12.72 4.44 21.79
CA LEU A 243 -11.38 3.84 21.85
C LEU A 243 -10.59 4.28 20.60
N PRO A 244 -9.46 5.01 20.73
CA PRO A 244 -8.79 5.65 19.60
C PRO A 244 -7.88 4.67 18.83
N PHE A 245 -8.41 3.52 18.44
CA PHE A 245 -7.64 2.37 17.92
C PHE A 245 -6.80 2.73 16.70
N GLU A 246 -7.40 3.40 15.73
CA GLU A 246 -6.78 3.69 14.43
C GLU A 246 -5.55 4.57 14.57
N ILE A 247 -5.66 5.66 15.32
CA ILE A 247 -4.54 6.55 15.55
C ILE A 247 -3.53 5.92 16.52
N LEU A 248 -4.00 5.12 17.48
CA LEU A 248 -3.13 4.39 18.40
C LEU A 248 -2.19 3.44 17.65
N LYS A 249 -2.74 2.55 16.80
CA LYS A 249 -1.92 1.64 16.00
C LYS A 249 -0.98 2.41 15.07
N HIS A 250 -1.48 3.47 14.42
CA HIS A 250 -0.71 4.29 13.48
C HIS A 250 0.54 4.88 14.14
N GLU A 251 0.37 5.58 15.26
CA GLU A 251 1.49 6.23 15.94
C GLU A 251 2.42 5.21 16.60
N PHE A 252 1.89 4.12 17.18
CA PHE A 252 2.74 3.06 17.71
C PHE A 252 3.60 2.43 16.60
N ASN A 253 3.06 2.29 15.40
CA ASN A 253 3.78 1.71 14.26
C ASN A 253 4.94 2.57 13.77
N HIS A 254 4.97 3.88 14.04
CA HIS A 254 6.17 4.68 13.81
C HIS A 254 7.37 4.08 14.55
N LEU A 255 7.22 3.65 15.81
CA LEU A 255 8.28 3.05 16.61
C LEU A 255 8.78 1.70 16.08
N LEU A 256 8.05 1.07 15.15
CA LEU A 256 8.43 -0.17 14.48
C LEU A 256 9.02 0.08 13.09
N LEU A 257 8.37 0.92 12.28
CA LEU A 257 8.64 1.06 10.85
C LEU A 257 9.59 2.22 10.51
N GLY A 258 9.48 3.35 11.21
CA GLY A 258 10.22 4.58 10.91
C GLY A 258 9.38 5.85 11.08
N GLY A 259 9.96 7.00 10.73
CA GLY A 259 9.32 8.31 10.88
C GLY A 259 8.24 8.63 9.83
N ASN A 260 7.91 9.91 9.68
CA ASN A 260 6.83 10.36 8.78
C ASN A 260 7.03 10.00 7.30
N ASN A 261 8.25 9.67 6.87
CA ASN A 261 8.54 9.19 5.53
C ASN A 261 8.07 7.73 5.29
N PHE A 262 7.57 7.05 6.32
CA PHE A 262 6.99 5.70 6.21
C PHE A 262 5.46 5.69 6.12
N HIS A 263 4.80 6.85 6.17
CA HIS A 263 3.36 6.93 5.93
C HIS A 263 2.99 6.30 4.59
N SER A 264 1.99 5.41 4.60
CA SER A 264 1.49 4.69 3.44
C SER A 264 0.07 4.19 3.75
N GLY A 265 -0.64 3.64 2.75
CA GLY A 265 -1.88 2.88 2.99
C GLY A 265 -3.02 3.66 3.66
N GLY A 266 -3.10 4.99 3.49
CA GLY A 266 -4.16 5.80 4.10
C GLY A 266 -3.81 6.56 5.39
N GLY A 267 -2.53 6.73 5.72
CA GLY A 267 -2.11 7.52 6.90
C GLY A 267 -1.24 8.74 6.60
N ASN A 268 -1.09 9.11 5.32
CA ASN A 268 -0.24 10.24 4.96
C ASN A 268 -0.96 11.61 5.05
N ALA A 269 -0.18 12.68 5.10
CA ALA A 269 -0.69 14.05 5.13
C ALA A 269 -0.08 14.91 4.01
N SER A 270 -0.81 15.94 3.57
CA SER A 270 -0.48 16.75 2.38
C SER A 270 0.88 17.44 2.43
N GLN A 271 1.40 17.72 3.62
CA GLN A 271 2.69 18.38 3.83
C GLN A 271 3.92 17.46 3.65
N PHE A 272 3.75 16.15 3.66
CA PHE A 272 4.87 15.21 3.59
C PHE A 272 5.32 14.97 2.14
N GLN A 273 6.60 14.63 1.95
CA GLN A 273 7.13 14.25 0.64
C GLN A 273 6.64 12.84 0.30
N SER A 274 5.96 12.67 -0.83
CA SER A 274 5.41 11.37 -1.25
C SER A 274 5.58 11.11 -2.74
N HIS A 275 5.65 9.84 -3.12
CA HIS A 275 5.94 9.40 -4.50
C HIS A 275 4.85 9.75 -5.52
N PHE A 276 3.60 9.86 -5.09
CA PHE A 276 2.46 10.12 -5.97
C PHE A 276 1.88 11.51 -5.76
N ILE A 277 1.34 12.10 -6.82
CA ILE A 277 0.63 13.38 -6.72
C ILE A 277 -0.56 13.28 -5.74
N PRO A 278 -1.51 12.33 -5.89
CA PRO A 278 -2.57 12.12 -4.91
C PRO A 278 -2.05 11.40 -3.65
N LEU A 279 -2.70 11.67 -2.52
CA LEU A 279 -2.47 10.88 -1.29
C LEU A 279 -3.11 9.51 -1.46
N GLN A 280 -2.48 8.49 -0.89
CA GLN A 280 -2.87 7.10 -1.06
C GLN A 280 -3.73 6.63 0.12
N GLY A 281 -4.85 5.94 -0.18
CA GLY A 281 -5.60 5.12 0.76
C GLY A 281 -5.14 3.66 0.71
N GLY A 282 -6.07 2.71 0.83
CA GLY A 282 -5.77 1.27 0.77
C GLY A 282 -5.50 0.65 2.13
N HIS A 283 -4.41 -0.10 2.30
CA HIS A 283 -4.11 -0.76 3.57
C HIS A 283 -2.62 -0.89 3.83
N SER A 284 -2.22 -0.55 5.05
CA SER A 284 -0.91 -0.86 5.64
C SER A 284 -0.98 -0.66 7.15
N MET A 285 0.07 -1.06 7.86
CA MET A 285 0.24 -0.73 9.28
C MET A 285 0.22 0.79 9.56
N MET A 286 0.71 1.58 8.60
CA MET A 286 0.71 3.04 8.67
C MET A 286 -0.60 3.66 8.15
N GLY A 287 -1.63 2.85 7.86
CA GLY A 287 -2.96 3.33 7.52
C GLY A 287 -3.72 3.83 8.75
N GLY A 288 -4.31 5.02 8.65
CA GLY A 288 -5.13 5.66 9.69
C GLY A 288 -6.55 5.91 9.20
N ALA A 289 -7.07 7.13 9.44
CA ALA A 289 -8.45 7.49 9.15
C ALA A 289 -8.83 7.49 7.64
N SER A 290 -7.85 7.30 6.75
CA SER A 290 -8.03 7.32 5.29
C SER A 290 -7.69 5.99 4.62
N CYS A 291 -7.73 4.89 5.37
CA CYS A 291 -7.53 3.54 4.83
C CYS A 291 -8.86 2.88 4.41
N ALA A 292 -8.76 1.90 3.52
CA ALA A 292 -9.85 0.99 3.16
C ALA A 292 -9.90 -0.21 4.10
N LEU A 293 -8.76 -0.87 4.37
CA LEU A 293 -8.65 -1.96 5.36
C LEU A 293 -7.74 -1.54 6.52
N LEU A 294 -8.10 -1.98 7.73
CA LEU A 294 -7.38 -1.64 8.96
C LEU A 294 -6.18 -2.56 9.26
N THR A 295 -5.93 -3.56 8.41
CA THR A 295 -4.88 -4.58 8.57
C THR A 295 -3.53 -4.18 7.96
N CYS A 296 -2.48 -4.97 8.21
CA CYS A 296 -1.19 -4.83 7.53
C CYS A 296 -1.25 -5.33 6.07
N CYS A 297 -0.24 -4.98 5.28
CA CYS A 297 0.02 -5.57 3.97
C CYS A 297 1.25 -6.50 3.99
N GLY A 298 1.53 -7.17 2.87
CA GLY A 298 2.67 -8.07 2.68
C GLY A 298 4.01 -7.37 2.83
N TRP A 299 4.11 -6.10 2.39
CA TRP A 299 5.30 -5.29 2.59
C TRP A 299 5.59 -5.06 4.08
N ASP A 300 4.57 -4.76 4.89
CA ASP A 300 4.74 -4.53 6.33
C ASP A 300 5.33 -5.77 7.03
N ARG A 301 4.78 -6.95 6.71
CA ARG A 301 5.25 -8.24 7.25
C ARG A 301 6.66 -8.54 6.84
N ASP A 302 6.94 -8.42 5.55
CA ASP A 302 8.27 -8.68 5.03
C ASP A 302 9.29 -7.74 5.66
N ARG A 303 9.00 -6.45 5.71
CA ARG A 303 9.83 -5.41 6.32
C ARG A 303 10.20 -5.74 7.77
N LEU A 304 9.22 -6.16 8.58
CA LEU A 304 9.41 -6.52 10.00
C LEU A 304 9.84 -7.98 10.21
N GLY A 305 10.06 -8.75 9.15
CA GLY A 305 10.50 -10.15 9.25
C GLY A 305 9.44 -11.10 9.83
N TRP A 306 8.16 -10.73 9.74
CA TRP A 306 7.05 -11.56 10.21
C TRP A 306 6.70 -12.63 9.18
N ARG A 307 6.85 -13.89 9.60
CA ARG A 307 6.50 -15.06 8.79
C ARG A 307 5.96 -16.20 9.64
N ALA A 308 5.14 -17.04 9.01
CA ALA A 308 4.59 -18.24 9.61
C ALA A 308 5.68 -19.17 10.14
N ASP A 309 5.33 -20.04 11.08
CA ASP A 309 6.29 -20.98 11.64
C ASP A 309 6.73 -22.06 10.66
N GLY A 310 8.04 -22.32 10.65
CA GLY A 310 8.68 -23.19 9.66
C GLY A 310 8.64 -22.70 8.21
N ALA A 311 8.20 -21.46 7.95
CA ALA A 311 8.21 -20.88 6.62
C ALA A 311 9.65 -20.68 6.11
N PRO A 312 10.04 -21.30 4.98
CA PRO A 312 11.44 -21.34 4.54
C PRO A 312 11.86 -20.10 3.73
N TYR A 313 10.91 -19.33 3.19
CA TYR A 313 11.21 -18.18 2.33
C TYR A 313 10.96 -16.85 3.06
N ARG A 314 11.49 -15.76 2.48
CA ARG A 314 11.25 -14.38 2.94
C ARG A 314 9.77 -14.03 2.78
N ILE A 315 9.26 -14.19 1.56
CA ILE A 315 7.84 -14.08 1.20
C ILE A 315 7.39 -15.48 0.81
N ASN A 316 6.29 -15.96 1.35
CA ASN A 316 5.88 -17.35 1.19
C ASN A 316 4.56 -17.43 0.42
N ALA A 317 4.45 -18.46 -0.40
CA ALA A 317 3.21 -18.89 -1.03
C ALA A 317 3.14 -20.43 -1.01
N ARG A 318 2.11 -21.00 -1.64
CA ARG A 318 2.01 -22.44 -1.86
C ARG A 318 2.05 -22.79 -3.33
N THR A 319 2.57 -23.97 -3.63
CA THR A 319 2.34 -24.64 -4.92
C THR A 319 0.94 -25.27 -4.93
N VAL A 320 0.46 -25.68 -6.10
CA VAL A 320 -0.83 -26.38 -6.25
C VAL A 320 -0.91 -27.71 -5.47
N ASP A 321 0.23 -28.33 -5.17
CA ASP A 321 0.36 -29.54 -4.34
C ASP A 321 0.60 -29.22 -2.84
N GLY A 322 0.49 -27.95 -2.44
CA GLY A 322 0.53 -27.52 -1.02
C GLY A 322 1.93 -27.37 -0.42
N ARG A 323 3.00 -27.52 -1.21
CA ARG A 323 4.38 -27.27 -0.74
C ARG A 323 4.63 -25.77 -0.64
N TRP A 324 5.61 -25.38 0.17
CA TRP A 324 6.09 -23.99 0.20
C TRP A 324 6.66 -23.59 -1.16
N ALA A 325 6.39 -22.36 -1.56
CA ALA A 325 6.98 -21.69 -2.72
C ALA A 325 7.51 -20.31 -2.30
N ASP A 326 8.58 -19.86 -2.97
CA ASP A 326 9.06 -18.50 -2.83
C ASP A 326 8.05 -17.55 -3.50
N GLY A 327 7.56 -16.58 -2.72
CA GLY A 327 6.64 -15.57 -3.19
C GLY A 327 7.32 -14.30 -3.72
N ASP A 328 8.65 -14.19 -3.60
CA ASP A 328 9.43 -13.08 -4.17
C ASP A 328 9.87 -13.43 -5.60
N LEU A 329 9.19 -12.85 -6.58
CA LEU A 329 9.26 -13.26 -7.97
C LEU A 329 9.88 -12.15 -8.84
N ASP A 330 10.75 -12.57 -9.76
CA ASP A 330 11.25 -11.74 -10.86
C ASP A 330 10.67 -12.25 -12.19
N PRO A 331 9.58 -11.64 -12.70
CA PRO A 331 9.03 -11.99 -14.00
C PRO A 331 10.00 -11.80 -15.16
N ALA A 332 11.02 -10.92 -15.06
CA ALA A 332 12.00 -10.75 -16.11
C ALA A 332 12.87 -12.01 -16.32
N ALA A 333 12.99 -12.86 -15.31
CA ALA A 333 13.67 -14.15 -15.41
C ALA A 333 12.86 -15.22 -16.17
N GLY A 334 11.59 -14.94 -16.50
CA GLY A 334 10.73 -15.80 -17.30
C GLY A 334 9.37 -16.07 -16.66
N ASP A 335 8.72 -17.12 -17.14
CA ASP A 335 7.44 -17.57 -16.62
C ASP A 335 7.57 -18.15 -15.21
N THR A 336 6.85 -17.60 -14.24
CA THR A 336 7.09 -17.86 -12.80
C THR A 336 6.25 -19.00 -12.23
N GLY A 337 5.06 -19.26 -12.77
CA GLY A 337 4.28 -20.46 -12.42
C GLY A 337 2.84 -20.22 -11.94
N VAL A 338 2.28 -21.23 -11.25
CA VAL A 338 0.97 -21.19 -10.60
C VAL A 338 1.16 -21.34 -9.10
N PHE A 339 0.53 -20.46 -8.34
CA PHE A 339 0.64 -20.35 -6.90
C PHE A 339 -0.74 -20.45 -6.25
N VAL A 340 -0.77 -20.87 -5.00
CA VAL A 340 -1.96 -20.85 -4.14
C VAL A 340 -1.70 -19.88 -2.99
N LEU A 341 -2.57 -18.91 -2.85
CA LEU A 341 -2.61 -17.93 -1.77
C LEU A 341 -3.78 -18.26 -0.85
N ARG A 342 -3.48 -18.78 0.34
CA ARG A 342 -4.48 -18.91 1.42
C ARG A 342 -4.76 -17.53 2.02
N ASP A 343 -5.60 -17.46 3.05
CA ASP A 343 -5.89 -16.20 3.75
C ASP A 343 -4.62 -15.53 4.24
N PHE A 344 -4.36 -14.31 3.76
CA PHE A 344 -3.18 -13.55 4.08
C PHE A 344 -3.09 -13.39 5.59
N VAL A 345 -4.14 -12.91 6.26
CA VAL A 345 -4.11 -12.60 7.69
C VAL A 345 -3.72 -13.81 8.54
N THR A 346 -4.29 -14.99 8.29
CA THR A 346 -4.00 -16.18 9.11
C THR A 346 -2.80 -17.01 8.66
N THR A 347 -2.34 -16.88 7.41
CA THR A 347 -1.30 -17.76 6.87
C THR A 347 -0.02 -17.07 6.42
N GLY A 348 -0.07 -15.77 6.11
CA GLY A 348 1.06 -15.01 5.59
C GLY A 348 1.36 -15.24 4.11
N ASP A 349 0.51 -15.98 3.39
CA ASP A 349 0.75 -16.25 1.96
C ASP A 349 0.59 -14.97 1.13
N ALA A 350 1.61 -14.61 0.33
CA ALA A 350 1.60 -13.44 -0.57
C ALA A 350 2.51 -13.68 -1.77
N LEU A 351 2.32 -12.89 -2.85
CA LEU A 351 3.28 -12.76 -3.94
C LEU A 351 3.77 -11.31 -4.03
N ARG A 352 5.04 -11.14 -4.40
CA ARG A 352 5.67 -9.87 -4.74
C ARG A 352 6.38 -10.04 -6.07
N LEU A 353 6.10 -9.16 -7.03
CA LEU A 353 6.52 -9.28 -8.42
C LEU A 353 7.32 -8.03 -8.80
N HIS A 354 8.60 -8.16 -9.15
CA HIS A 354 9.37 -7.03 -9.66
C HIS A 354 8.80 -6.53 -11.00
N LEU A 355 8.47 -5.24 -11.09
CA LEU A 355 7.98 -4.63 -12.32
C LEU A 355 9.18 -4.30 -13.23
N PRO A 356 9.29 -4.93 -14.40
CA PRO A 356 10.54 -4.91 -15.17
C PRO A 356 10.71 -3.63 -15.99
N GLY A 357 11.97 -3.34 -16.33
CA GLY A 357 12.33 -2.37 -17.38
C GLY A 357 12.59 -0.94 -16.92
N LEU A 358 12.41 -0.63 -15.64
CA LEU A 358 12.81 0.67 -15.08
C LEU A 358 14.34 0.76 -14.95
N PRO A 359 14.98 1.86 -15.39
CA PRO A 359 16.42 2.06 -15.18
C PRO A 359 16.80 2.14 -13.70
N ASP A 360 18.02 1.71 -13.34
CA ASP A 360 18.52 1.71 -11.95
C ASP A 360 18.52 3.10 -11.27
N SER A 361 18.58 4.17 -12.06
CA SER A 361 18.51 5.55 -11.53
C SER A 361 17.10 5.98 -11.11
N ILE A 362 16.08 5.19 -11.44
CA ILE A 362 14.67 5.43 -11.12
C ILE A 362 14.27 4.50 -9.97
N ASP A 363 13.41 4.99 -9.09
CA ASP A 363 12.85 4.16 -8.03
C ASP A 363 12.12 2.95 -8.62
N GLN A 364 12.65 1.77 -8.31
CA GLN A 364 12.12 0.47 -8.75
C GLN A 364 10.76 0.20 -8.11
N GLN A 365 9.98 -0.70 -8.73
CA GLN A 365 8.60 -0.94 -8.33
C GLN A 365 8.25 -2.43 -8.28
N TRP A 366 7.30 -2.80 -7.42
CA TRP A 366 6.84 -4.18 -7.25
C TRP A 366 5.33 -4.26 -7.14
N LEU A 367 4.72 -5.29 -7.72
CA LEU A 367 3.31 -5.62 -7.53
C LEU A 367 3.17 -6.67 -6.42
N TRP A 368 2.40 -6.35 -5.39
CA TRP A 368 2.02 -7.25 -4.31
C TRP A 368 0.64 -7.83 -4.54
N LEU A 369 0.45 -9.10 -4.17
CA LEU A 369 -0.82 -9.82 -4.24
C LEU A 369 -1.09 -10.54 -2.93
N GLU A 370 -2.26 -10.29 -2.36
CA GLU A 370 -2.69 -10.81 -1.05
C GLU A 370 -4.13 -11.32 -1.17
N ASN A 371 -4.43 -12.50 -0.63
CA ASN A 371 -5.80 -13.02 -0.60
C ASN A 371 -6.41 -12.76 0.78
N HIS A 372 -7.45 -11.93 0.86
CA HIS A 372 -8.13 -11.64 2.13
C HIS A 372 -9.47 -12.35 2.19
N LEU A 373 -9.79 -13.00 3.32
CA LEU A 373 -11.09 -13.68 3.50
C LEU A 373 -12.09 -12.90 4.35
N GLY A 374 -11.59 -11.93 5.12
CA GLY A 374 -12.38 -11.05 5.94
C GLY A 374 -12.80 -11.61 7.30
N THR A 375 -13.18 -10.67 8.16
CA THR A 375 -13.47 -10.89 9.58
C THR A 375 -14.51 -11.98 9.80
N ALA A 376 -15.50 -12.08 8.89
CA ALA A 376 -16.54 -13.10 8.95
C ALA A 376 -16.02 -14.53 8.75
N ARG A 377 -14.86 -14.70 8.08
CA ARG A 377 -14.24 -16.00 7.81
C ARG A 377 -13.03 -16.31 8.67
N ASN A 378 -12.20 -15.31 8.98
CA ASN A 378 -10.97 -15.52 9.76
C ASN A 378 -11.04 -15.03 11.22
N GLY A 379 -12.09 -14.30 11.59
CA GLY A 379 -12.29 -13.79 12.95
C GLY A 379 -11.37 -12.63 13.34
N SER A 380 -10.49 -12.15 12.45
CA SER A 380 -9.64 -11.01 12.74
C SER A 380 -10.46 -9.72 12.77
N PRO A 381 -10.37 -8.89 13.81
CA PRO A 381 -11.19 -7.68 13.92
C PRO A 381 -10.79 -6.58 12.93
N THR A 382 -9.63 -6.68 12.29
CA THR A 382 -9.09 -5.66 11.39
C THR A 382 -9.06 -6.07 9.92
N ASP A 383 -9.38 -7.33 9.62
CA ASP A 383 -9.55 -7.80 8.23
C ASP A 383 -10.97 -7.49 7.74
N ARG A 384 -11.28 -6.20 7.65
CA ARG A 384 -12.61 -5.68 7.27
C ARG A 384 -12.45 -4.27 6.73
N PHE A 385 -13.45 -3.77 6.03
CA PHE A 385 -13.44 -2.37 5.64
C PHE A 385 -13.56 -1.46 6.86
N HIS A 386 -12.92 -0.29 6.79
CA HIS A 386 -12.72 0.62 7.92
C HIS A 386 -14.01 0.86 8.72
N TRP A 387 -15.09 1.30 8.07
CA TRP A 387 -16.36 1.63 8.72
C TRP A 387 -17.38 0.48 8.75
N GLU A 388 -16.98 -0.75 8.40
CA GLU A 388 -17.87 -1.91 8.30
C GLU A 388 -18.55 -2.23 9.64
N ALA A 389 -17.85 -2.06 10.77
CA ALA A 389 -18.37 -2.36 12.09
C ALA A 389 -19.34 -1.30 12.62
N ASP A 390 -19.10 -0.03 12.26
CA ASP A 390 -19.78 1.12 12.86
C ASP A 390 -20.95 1.62 12.01
N SER A 391 -20.99 1.27 10.72
CA SER A 391 -21.98 1.81 9.79
C SER A 391 -22.59 0.75 8.87
N ARG A 392 -23.90 0.54 9.01
CA ARG A 392 -24.66 -0.45 8.23
C ARG A 392 -24.76 -0.13 6.73
N CYS A 393 -24.41 1.09 6.32
CA CYS A 393 -24.40 1.48 4.91
C CYS A 393 -23.16 0.99 4.17
N ILE A 394 -22.10 0.62 4.90
CA ILE A 394 -20.88 0.06 4.33
C ILE A 394 -21.16 -1.38 3.93
N THR A 395 -20.90 -1.70 2.66
CA THR A 395 -21.01 -3.09 2.19
C THR A 395 -19.82 -3.87 2.75
N PRO A 396 -20.06 -4.97 3.50
CA PRO A 396 -18.98 -5.74 4.13
C PRO A 396 -17.99 -6.29 3.12
N MET A 397 -16.74 -6.49 3.55
CA MET A 397 -15.71 -7.10 2.72
C MET A 397 -16.12 -8.51 2.27
N GLU A 398 -15.79 -8.84 1.02
CA GLU A 398 -15.93 -10.18 0.47
C GLU A 398 -14.57 -10.76 0.10
N PRO A 399 -14.39 -12.09 0.17
CA PRO A 399 -13.11 -12.72 -0.13
C PRO A 399 -12.59 -12.43 -1.55
N GLY A 400 -11.30 -12.13 -1.67
CA GLY A 400 -10.67 -11.92 -2.98
C GLY A 400 -9.21 -11.50 -2.89
N LEU A 401 -8.60 -11.35 -4.06
CA LEU A 401 -7.22 -10.87 -4.17
C LEU A 401 -7.20 -9.34 -4.15
N PHE A 402 -6.36 -8.77 -3.30
CA PHE A 402 -6.02 -7.36 -3.26
C PHE A 402 -4.62 -7.16 -3.82
N ALA A 403 -4.41 -6.03 -4.49
CA ALA A 403 -3.15 -5.71 -5.13
C ALA A 403 -2.66 -4.31 -4.75
N LEU A 404 -1.34 -4.17 -4.59
CA LEU A 404 -0.66 -2.92 -4.28
C LEU A 404 0.59 -2.79 -5.16
N VAL A 405 0.88 -1.60 -5.66
CA VAL A 405 2.19 -1.26 -6.24
C VAL A 405 3.05 -0.61 -5.17
N GLN A 406 4.20 -1.21 -4.90
CA GLN A 406 5.27 -0.65 -4.09
C GLN A 406 6.23 0.18 -4.97
N VAL A 407 6.69 1.32 -4.47
CA VAL A 407 7.76 2.16 -5.07
C VAL A 407 8.90 2.30 -4.07
N ALA A 408 10.14 2.03 -4.48
CA ALA A 408 11.31 2.11 -3.60
C ALA A 408 11.13 1.31 -2.29
N HIS A 409 11.72 1.77 -1.18
CA HIS A 409 11.59 1.16 0.16
C HIS A 409 12.02 -0.31 0.29
N GLU A 410 12.98 -0.73 -0.54
CA GLU A 410 13.60 -2.06 -0.44
C GLU A 410 14.75 -2.17 0.55
N GLN A 411 15.33 -1.04 0.96
CA GLN A 411 16.50 -1.05 1.81
C GLN A 411 16.15 -1.54 3.22
N ARG A 412 16.54 -2.77 3.57
CA ARG A 412 16.24 -3.41 4.85
C ARG A 412 17.40 -3.48 5.83
N SER A 413 18.60 -3.09 5.41
CA SER A 413 19.80 -3.08 6.24
C SER A 413 20.69 -1.87 5.95
N GLY A 414 21.59 -1.50 6.85
CA GLY A 414 22.48 -0.35 6.66
C GLY A 414 21.87 1.02 7.04
N PRO A 415 22.64 2.11 6.88
CA PRO A 415 22.30 3.45 7.37
C PRO A 415 21.10 4.10 6.66
N ASP A 416 20.75 3.62 5.47
CA ASP A 416 19.64 4.16 4.67
C ASP A 416 18.32 3.40 4.88
N THR A 417 18.31 2.41 5.78
CA THR A 417 17.14 1.56 6.09
C THR A 417 15.87 2.36 6.40
N TYR A 418 16.00 3.52 7.04
CA TYR A 418 14.86 4.36 7.44
C TYR A 418 14.74 5.68 6.65
N LYS A 419 15.31 5.73 5.44
CA LYS A 419 15.18 6.87 4.51
C LYS A 419 14.11 6.57 3.44
N GLY A 420 13.77 7.57 2.62
CA GLY A 420 12.81 7.46 1.52
C GLY A 420 11.70 8.51 1.60
N HIS A 421 10.68 8.34 0.77
CA HIS A 421 9.49 9.21 0.72
C HIS A 421 8.23 8.42 1.11
N ALA A 422 7.20 9.12 1.59
CA ALA A 422 5.90 8.53 1.94
C ALA A 422 5.11 8.09 0.69
N ASP A 423 3.94 7.48 0.91
CA ASP A 423 3.05 6.92 -0.11
C ASP A 423 3.78 6.02 -1.11
N TYR A 424 4.63 5.13 -0.60
CA TYR A 424 5.31 4.12 -1.41
C TYR A 424 4.45 2.89 -1.69
N LEU A 425 3.24 2.81 -1.13
CA LEU A 425 2.25 1.78 -1.45
C LEU A 425 1.03 2.45 -2.09
N ARG A 426 0.77 2.11 -3.35
CA ARG A 426 -0.39 2.57 -4.12
C ARG A 426 -1.32 1.40 -4.39
N PRO A 427 -2.60 1.44 -3.99
CA PRO A 427 -3.53 0.37 -4.31
C PRO A 427 -3.72 0.19 -5.81
N LEU A 428 -3.98 -1.05 -6.22
CA LEU A 428 -4.31 -1.40 -7.59
C LEU A 428 -5.67 -2.12 -7.61
N PRO A 429 -6.77 -1.39 -7.38
CA PRO A 429 -8.09 -2.00 -7.22
C PRO A 429 -8.57 -2.62 -8.52
N ALA A 430 -9.35 -3.71 -8.41
CA ALA A 430 -9.93 -4.40 -9.55
C ALA A 430 -10.89 -3.54 -10.38
N THR A 431 -11.47 -2.48 -9.78
CA THR A 431 -12.29 -1.49 -10.50
C THR A 431 -11.50 -0.67 -11.53
N GLY A 432 -10.16 -0.62 -11.43
CA GLY A 432 -9.28 0.01 -12.40
C GLY A 432 -8.98 1.50 -12.12
N LEU A 433 -8.24 2.10 -13.06
CA LEU A 433 -7.77 3.47 -13.03
C LEU A 433 -8.47 4.28 -14.13
N PHE A 434 -8.78 5.53 -13.84
CA PHE A 434 -9.58 6.42 -14.68
C PHE A 434 -9.09 7.86 -14.62
N ASP A 435 -9.42 8.64 -15.65
CA ASP A 435 -9.41 10.10 -15.60
C ASP A 435 -10.65 10.57 -14.81
N LEU A 436 -10.56 10.57 -13.48
CA LEU A 436 -11.69 10.86 -12.60
C LEU A 436 -12.20 12.29 -12.80
N ARG A 437 -13.48 12.42 -13.19
CA ARG A 437 -14.10 13.71 -13.49
C ARG A 437 -15.15 14.05 -12.44
N LEU A 438 -15.04 15.22 -11.83
CA LEU A 438 -16.03 15.69 -10.85
C LEU A 438 -17.29 16.20 -11.55
N ARG A 439 -18.47 15.97 -10.96
CA ARG A 439 -19.75 16.45 -11.51
C ARG A 439 -19.94 17.96 -11.34
N GLY A 440 -19.34 18.56 -10.31
CA GLY A 440 -19.36 20.00 -10.04
C GLY A 440 -20.41 20.45 -9.01
N ASP A 441 -21.29 19.57 -8.55
CA ASP A 441 -22.26 19.79 -7.49
C ASP A 441 -22.22 18.66 -6.45
N THR A 442 -22.87 18.86 -5.30
CA THR A 442 -22.88 17.87 -4.22
C THR A 442 -24.22 17.15 -4.11
N LEU A 443 -24.19 15.84 -3.83
CA LEU A 443 -25.35 15.04 -3.47
C LEU A 443 -25.39 14.79 -1.95
N PRO A 444 -26.59 14.60 -1.36
CA PRO A 444 -26.70 13.97 -0.06
C PRO A 444 -25.97 12.62 -0.03
N SER A 445 -25.22 12.38 1.04
CA SER A 445 -24.53 11.12 1.30
C SER A 445 -24.61 10.84 2.79
N ASP A 446 -25.43 9.88 3.18
CA ASP A 446 -25.61 9.48 4.58
C ASP A 446 -24.60 8.41 5.02
N CYS A 447 -23.62 8.09 4.17
CA CYS A 447 -22.63 7.04 4.39
C CYS A 447 -21.19 7.59 4.36
N PRO A 448 -20.32 7.24 5.33
CA PRO A 448 -20.66 6.59 6.60
C PRO A 448 -21.33 7.56 7.61
N PHE A 449 -21.35 8.86 7.31
CA PHE A 449 -21.80 9.92 8.21
C PHE A 449 -23.19 10.47 7.79
N PRO A 450 -24.25 10.28 8.60
CA PRO A 450 -25.59 10.79 8.30
C PRO A 450 -25.63 12.32 8.11
N GLY A 451 -26.42 12.79 7.15
CA GLY A 451 -26.53 14.22 6.81
C GLY A 451 -25.32 14.76 6.03
N GLY A 452 -24.38 13.90 5.65
CA GLY A 452 -23.22 14.24 4.86
C GLY A 452 -23.57 14.67 3.43
N ARG A 453 -22.59 15.30 2.78
CA ARG A 453 -22.66 15.64 1.37
C ARG A 453 -21.39 15.17 0.68
N SER A 454 -21.54 14.55 -0.49
CA SER A 454 -20.42 14.15 -1.34
C SER A 454 -20.53 14.83 -2.69
N MET A 455 -19.43 15.39 -3.18
CA MET A 455 -19.27 15.70 -4.60
C MET A 455 -19.20 14.36 -5.35
N PRO A 456 -20.02 14.07 -6.37
CA PRO A 456 -19.88 12.84 -7.13
C PRO A 456 -18.79 12.92 -8.20
N PHE A 457 -18.27 11.77 -8.58
CA PHE A 457 -17.30 11.63 -9.67
C PHE A 457 -17.75 10.59 -10.69
N PHE A 458 -17.25 10.71 -11.92
CA PHE A 458 -17.44 9.77 -13.01
C PHE A 458 -16.21 8.88 -13.18
N ALA A 459 -16.45 7.58 -13.38
CA ALA A 459 -15.46 6.57 -13.72
C ALA A 459 -16.01 5.65 -14.81
N ASP A 460 -16.43 6.26 -15.91
CA ASP A 460 -17.02 5.56 -17.05
C ASP A 460 -15.94 4.90 -17.92
N ALA A 461 -16.30 3.83 -18.64
CA ALA A 461 -15.36 3.08 -19.49
C ALA A 461 -14.55 3.93 -20.49
N PRO A 462 -15.09 4.99 -21.14
CA PRO A 462 -14.31 5.86 -22.03
C PRO A 462 -13.18 6.62 -21.32
N GLU A 463 -13.30 6.85 -20.01
CA GLU A 463 -12.31 7.55 -19.19
C GLU A 463 -11.29 6.59 -18.56
N ALA A 464 -11.35 5.28 -18.88
CA ALA A 464 -10.36 4.32 -18.43
C ALA A 464 -8.95 4.79 -18.83
N ASN A 465 -8.06 4.73 -17.85
CA ASN A 465 -6.67 5.15 -17.99
C ASN A 465 -5.78 4.21 -17.14
N PRO A 466 -5.56 2.96 -17.61
CA PRO A 466 -4.85 1.92 -16.84
C PRO A 466 -3.37 2.21 -16.58
N LEU A 467 -2.76 3.20 -17.26
CA LEU A 467 -1.32 3.48 -17.20
C LEU A 467 -0.97 4.69 -16.32
N SER A 468 -1.80 5.74 -16.31
CA SER A 468 -1.52 6.96 -15.55
C SER A 468 -2.74 7.52 -14.81
N GLY A 469 -3.86 6.80 -14.80
CA GLY A 469 -5.10 7.25 -14.19
C GLY A 469 -5.06 7.27 -12.66
N SER A 470 -6.14 7.77 -12.07
CA SER A 470 -6.41 7.70 -10.62
C SER A 470 -7.46 6.66 -10.31
N HIS A 471 -7.55 6.24 -9.05
CA HIS A 471 -8.60 5.33 -8.59
C HIS A 471 -9.30 5.85 -7.34
N GLU A 472 -10.42 5.23 -6.99
CA GLU A 472 -11.32 5.72 -5.94
C GLU A 472 -10.84 5.45 -4.50
N LEU A 473 -9.69 4.78 -4.34
CA LEU A 473 -8.99 4.61 -3.06
C LEU A 473 -7.83 5.61 -2.89
N GLU A 474 -7.73 6.61 -3.75
CA GLU A 474 -6.81 7.74 -3.58
C GLU A 474 -7.58 8.97 -3.11
N LEU A 475 -6.86 10.04 -2.79
CA LEU A 475 -7.39 11.39 -2.67
C LEU A 475 -6.92 12.21 -3.89
N PRO A 476 -7.65 12.17 -5.03
CA PRO A 476 -7.29 12.91 -6.23
C PRO A 476 -7.27 14.41 -5.97
N VAL A 477 -6.41 15.11 -6.70
CA VAL A 477 -6.17 16.54 -6.54
C VAL A 477 -6.52 17.28 -7.83
N TYR A 478 -7.08 18.47 -7.67
CA TYR A 478 -7.55 19.34 -8.75
C TYR A 478 -7.13 20.77 -8.40
N ASP A 479 -6.98 21.62 -9.42
CA ASP A 479 -6.76 23.06 -9.27
C ASP A 479 -8.12 23.71 -8.97
N ARG A 480 -8.48 23.73 -7.69
CA ARG A 480 -9.81 24.15 -7.21
C ARG A 480 -9.92 25.65 -7.06
N ASP A 481 -8.82 26.34 -6.79
CA ASP A 481 -8.79 27.80 -6.64
C ASP A 481 -8.43 28.52 -7.96
N GLY A 482 -7.98 27.79 -8.98
CA GLY A 482 -7.69 28.32 -10.31
C GLY A 482 -6.34 29.04 -10.39
N ASP A 483 -5.39 28.74 -9.49
CA ASP A 483 -4.09 29.39 -9.44
C ASP A 483 -3.06 28.82 -10.45
N GLY A 484 -3.44 27.79 -11.21
CA GLY A 484 -2.57 27.14 -12.19
C GLY A 484 -1.61 26.11 -11.57
N ARG A 485 -1.90 25.63 -10.36
CA ARG A 485 -1.14 24.61 -9.64
C ARG A 485 -2.06 23.53 -9.09
N ILE A 486 -1.49 22.35 -8.91
CA ILE A 486 -2.15 21.26 -8.19
C ILE A 486 -1.51 21.17 -6.80
N ASP A 487 -2.28 21.39 -5.75
CA ASP A 487 -1.84 21.21 -4.37
C ASP A 487 -2.60 20.06 -3.69
N ARG A 488 -1.90 19.26 -2.89
CA ARG A 488 -2.51 18.19 -2.09
C ARG A 488 -3.50 18.70 -1.03
N ARG A 489 -3.48 19.98 -0.69
CA ARG A 489 -4.49 20.61 0.16
C ARG A 489 -5.86 20.73 -0.53
N GLU A 490 -5.88 20.64 -1.85
CA GLU A 490 -7.09 20.71 -2.68
C GLU A 490 -7.63 19.34 -3.06
N HIS A 491 -7.14 18.28 -2.39
CA HIS A 491 -7.62 16.94 -2.62
C HIS A 491 -9.13 16.82 -2.38
N TYR A 492 -9.70 15.81 -3.03
CA TYR A 492 -11.08 15.42 -2.92
C TYR A 492 -11.13 13.97 -2.41
N ILE A 493 -12.09 13.67 -1.55
CA ILE A 493 -12.35 12.31 -1.03
C ILE A 493 -13.41 11.65 -1.93
N PRO A 494 -13.09 10.59 -2.68
CA PRO A 494 -14.05 9.85 -3.50
C PRO A 494 -15.19 9.24 -2.68
N GLY A 495 -16.31 9.95 -2.58
CA GLY A 495 -17.47 9.52 -1.80
C GLY A 495 -18.51 8.79 -2.63
N THR A 496 -18.96 9.39 -3.74
CA THR A 496 -20.08 8.88 -4.55
C THR A 496 -19.65 8.67 -6.00
N ARG A 497 -19.69 7.42 -6.46
CA ARG A 497 -19.41 7.08 -7.85
C ARG A 497 -20.68 7.12 -8.69
N ILE A 498 -20.59 7.79 -9.83
CA ILE A 498 -21.57 7.74 -10.90
C ILE A 498 -20.97 6.94 -12.05
N ALA A 499 -21.73 5.97 -12.53
CA ALA A 499 -21.44 5.23 -13.75
C ALA A 499 -22.74 5.11 -14.56
N ASP A 500 -22.65 5.24 -15.88
CA ASP A 500 -23.81 5.15 -16.80
C ASP A 500 -24.98 6.06 -16.39
N GLY A 501 -24.66 7.25 -15.86
CA GLY A 501 -25.63 8.26 -15.43
C GLY A 501 -26.40 7.94 -14.14
N ARG A 502 -26.01 6.90 -13.38
CA ARG A 502 -26.64 6.52 -12.11
C ARG A 502 -25.62 6.48 -10.97
N THR A 503 -26.08 6.77 -9.75
CA THR A 503 -25.29 6.51 -8.55
C THR A 503 -25.08 5.01 -8.41
N GLN A 504 -23.84 4.56 -8.49
CA GLN A 504 -23.49 3.14 -8.42
C GLN A 504 -23.08 2.73 -7.01
N ALA A 505 -22.33 3.60 -6.30
CA ALA A 505 -21.81 3.33 -4.97
C ALA A 505 -21.59 4.61 -4.17
N GLN A 506 -21.58 4.46 -2.84
CA GLN A 506 -21.25 5.50 -1.85
C GLN A 506 -20.16 4.99 -0.91
N ALA A 507 -19.46 5.92 -0.26
CA ALA A 507 -18.34 5.67 0.64
C ALA A 507 -17.22 4.81 0.02
N VAL A 508 -17.02 4.93 -1.31
CA VAL A 508 -16.10 4.05 -2.05
C VAL A 508 -14.65 4.15 -1.59
N PHE A 509 -14.21 5.31 -1.14
CA PHE A 509 -12.86 5.51 -0.60
C PHE A 509 -12.53 4.60 0.60
N PHE A 510 -13.54 4.20 1.38
CA PHE A 510 -13.37 3.36 2.56
C PHE A 510 -13.45 1.85 2.27
N GLY A 511 -13.42 1.47 0.98
CA GLY A 511 -13.40 0.08 0.57
C GLY A 511 -14.75 -0.46 0.09
N ARG A 512 -14.70 -1.33 -0.91
CA ARG A 512 -15.84 -2.00 -1.54
C ARG A 512 -15.42 -3.41 -1.97
N PRO A 513 -16.35 -4.40 -1.98
CA PRO A 513 -16.04 -5.76 -2.42
C PRO A 513 -15.45 -5.89 -3.83
N GLU A 514 -15.85 -4.98 -4.72
CA GLU A 514 -15.40 -4.87 -6.11
C GLU A 514 -13.96 -4.34 -6.25
N HIS A 515 -13.32 -3.87 -5.18
CA HIS A 515 -11.88 -3.55 -5.22
C HIS A 515 -11.00 -4.79 -5.28
N ALA A 516 -11.52 -5.94 -4.86
CA ALA A 516 -10.82 -7.21 -4.92
C ALA A 516 -11.04 -7.91 -6.26
N PHE A 517 -10.00 -8.58 -6.77
CA PHE A 517 -10.14 -9.48 -7.91
C PHE A 517 -10.82 -10.77 -7.45
N ARG A 518 -11.86 -11.18 -8.19
CA ARG A 518 -12.80 -12.23 -7.78
C ARG A 518 -13.29 -13.04 -8.97
N MET A 519 -13.68 -14.30 -8.71
CA MET A 519 -14.19 -15.19 -9.77
C MET A 519 -15.46 -14.69 -10.46
N CYS A 520 -16.27 -13.87 -9.77
CA CYS A 520 -17.50 -13.25 -10.30
C CYS A 520 -17.32 -11.80 -10.76
N GLY A 521 -16.07 -11.30 -10.86
CA GLY A 521 -15.73 -9.96 -11.29
C GLY A 521 -14.44 -9.97 -12.13
N ASP A 522 -13.62 -8.93 -11.97
CA ASP A 522 -12.32 -8.89 -12.63
C ASP A 522 -11.34 -9.88 -11.99
N ARG A 523 -10.56 -10.53 -12.85
CA ARG A 523 -9.66 -11.63 -12.47
C ARG A 523 -8.26 -11.51 -13.05
N VAL A 524 -7.99 -10.48 -13.84
CA VAL A 524 -6.75 -10.33 -14.61
C VAL A 524 -6.13 -8.96 -14.39
N ILE A 525 -4.83 -8.93 -14.13
CA ILE A 525 -3.97 -7.77 -14.31
C ILE A 525 -3.01 -8.13 -15.45
N GLY A 526 -3.03 -7.37 -16.53
CA GLY A 526 -2.23 -7.61 -17.72
C GLY A 526 -2.12 -6.36 -18.59
N LEU A 527 -1.45 -6.48 -19.72
CA LEU A 527 -1.13 -5.34 -20.58
C LEU A 527 -2.38 -4.61 -21.10
N ALA A 528 -3.43 -5.37 -21.44
CA ALA A 528 -4.65 -4.86 -22.04
C ALA A 528 -5.82 -4.73 -21.06
N THR A 529 -5.59 -4.86 -19.75
CA THR A 529 -6.64 -4.77 -18.72
C THR A 529 -6.64 -3.42 -18.02
N ASN A 530 -7.69 -3.15 -17.24
CA ASN A 530 -7.75 -2.04 -16.30
C ASN A 530 -8.10 -2.60 -14.91
N PRO A 531 -7.17 -2.58 -13.94
CA PRO A 531 -5.83 -1.99 -13.99
C PRO A 531 -4.86 -2.74 -14.91
N GLY A 532 -3.79 -2.05 -15.36
CA GLY A 532 -2.72 -2.64 -16.18
C GLY A 532 -1.55 -3.18 -15.35
N SER A 533 -0.69 -4.00 -15.96
CA SER A 533 0.51 -4.60 -15.33
C SER A 533 1.79 -3.75 -15.43
N ALA A 534 1.73 -2.59 -16.09
CA ALA A 534 2.88 -1.71 -16.25
C ALA A 534 3.24 -0.97 -14.94
N ASN A 535 4.47 -0.46 -14.86
CA ASN A 535 4.88 0.40 -13.74
C ASN A 535 4.02 1.67 -13.69
N GLN A 536 3.94 2.25 -12.50
CA GLN A 536 3.20 3.49 -12.26
C GLN A 536 4.12 4.70 -12.43
N MET A 537 3.58 5.79 -12.93
CA MET A 537 4.31 7.06 -12.96
C MET A 537 4.43 7.64 -11.55
N THR A 538 5.58 8.24 -11.24
CA THR A 538 5.81 8.92 -9.96
C THR A 538 6.23 10.37 -10.17
N LEU A 539 5.97 11.20 -9.16
CA LEU A 539 6.44 12.57 -9.05
C LEU A 539 6.53 12.89 -7.58
N VAL A 540 7.74 12.81 -7.01
CA VAL A 540 7.92 13.14 -5.60
C VAL A 540 7.56 14.61 -5.40
N SER A 541 6.54 14.85 -4.58
CA SER A 541 6.05 16.19 -4.26
C SER A 541 5.72 16.33 -2.78
N ALA A 542 5.72 17.58 -2.30
CA ALA A 542 5.21 18.00 -1.00
C ALA A 542 4.34 19.24 -1.21
N GLY A 543 3.06 19.16 -0.82
CA GLY A 543 2.04 20.12 -1.28
C GLY A 543 2.05 20.24 -2.82
N GLY A 544 1.92 21.45 -3.34
CA GLY A 544 1.98 21.73 -4.78
C GLY A 544 3.39 21.89 -5.38
N ARG A 545 4.45 21.32 -4.79
CA ARG A 545 5.83 21.45 -5.29
C ARG A 545 6.47 20.10 -5.59
N SER A 546 6.93 19.91 -6.83
CA SER A 546 7.79 18.79 -7.21
C SER A 546 9.21 18.96 -6.65
N VAL A 547 9.75 17.89 -6.05
CA VAL A 547 11.09 17.84 -5.45
C VAL A 547 12.17 17.71 -6.52
N TYR A 548 12.05 16.72 -7.41
CA TYR A 548 13.07 16.43 -8.43
C TYR A 548 12.79 17.06 -9.80
N LYS A 549 11.63 17.71 -9.96
CA LYS A 549 11.16 18.33 -11.21
C LYS A 549 11.03 17.31 -12.35
N GLY A 550 10.58 16.09 -12.05
CA GLY A 550 10.44 15.00 -13.01
C GLY A 550 11.77 14.40 -13.48
N ARG A 551 12.85 14.62 -12.74
CA ARG A 551 14.13 13.93 -12.95
C ARG A 551 14.20 12.74 -12.01
N ALA A 552 15.16 11.84 -12.26
CA ALA A 552 15.51 10.77 -11.34
C ALA A 552 15.53 11.27 -9.87
N PRO A 553 14.92 10.53 -8.94
CA PRO A 553 14.39 9.17 -9.10
C PRO A 553 12.94 9.06 -9.60
N ASP A 554 12.28 10.15 -10.01
CA ASP A 554 10.89 10.12 -10.51
C ASP A 554 10.74 9.25 -11.77
N ALA A 555 9.82 8.28 -11.74
CA ALA A 555 9.41 7.47 -12.89
C ALA A 555 8.47 8.29 -13.79
N ARG A 556 9.04 8.97 -14.79
CA ARG A 556 8.29 9.79 -15.77
C ARG A 556 7.93 9.05 -17.05
N MET A 557 7.98 7.73 -16.99
CA MET A 557 7.70 6.83 -18.10
C MET A 557 6.97 5.59 -17.61
N VAL A 558 6.13 5.04 -18.49
CA VAL A 558 5.47 3.76 -18.33
C VAL A 558 6.13 2.78 -19.30
N VAL A 559 6.78 1.76 -18.77
CA VAL A 559 7.42 0.70 -19.54
C VAL A 559 6.45 -0.47 -19.64
N LEU A 560 6.05 -0.78 -20.88
CA LEU A 560 5.20 -1.93 -21.16
C LEU A 560 5.99 -3.21 -20.92
N ASN A 561 5.32 -4.21 -20.35
CA ASN A 561 5.92 -5.50 -20.02
C ASN A 561 4.95 -6.64 -20.36
N GLY A 562 5.45 -7.88 -20.32
CA GLY A 562 4.66 -9.09 -20.59
C GLY A 562 3.95 -9.65 -19.37
N LEU A 563 3.99 -8.97 -18.21
CA LEU A 563 3.47 -9.51 -16.96
C LEU A 563 1.96 -9.66 -17.05
N ARG A 564 1.49 -10.85 -16.67
CA ARG A 564 0.08 -11.16 -16.50
C ARG A 564 -0.12 -11.93 -15.20
N VAL A 565 -1.07 -11.45 -14.41
CA VAL A 565 -1.57 -12.11 -13.20
C VAL A 565 -3.02 -12.49 -13.46
N GLU A 566 -3.37 -13.75 -13.26
CA GLU A 566 -4.74 -14.24 -13.45
C GLU A 566 -5.19 -15.11 -12.27
N LEU A 567 -6.30 -14.73 -11.65
CA LEU A 567 -7.02 -15.57 -10.70
C LEU A 567 -7.72 -16.70 -11.46
N LEU A 568 -7.21 -17.92 -11.31
CA LEU A 568 -7.70 -19.11 -12.00
C LEU A 568 -8.89 -19.74 -11.28
N ALA A 569 -8.84 -19.77 -9.95
CA ALA A 569 -9.87 -20.41 -9.13
C ALA A 569 -9.84 -19.86 -7.70
N GLN A 570 -10.98 -19.95 -7.00
CA GLN A 570 -11.08 -19.76 -5.56
C GLN A 570 -11.74 -21.01 -4.95
N ALA A 571 -11.03 -21.66 -4.03
CA ALA A 571 -11.50 -22.87 -3.37
C ALA A 571 -12.58 -22.58 -2.32
N ALA A 572 -13.26 -23.62 -1.83
CA ALA A 572 -14.35 -23.47 -0.85
C ALA A 572 -13.89 -22.87 0.48
N ASP A 573 -12.65 -23.18 0.89
CA ASP A 573 -11.97 -22.57 2.05
C ASP A 573 -11.52 -21.12 1.81
N GLY A 574 -11.66 -20.62 0.58
CA GLY A 574 -11.29 -19.27 0.17
C GLY A 574 -9.90 -19.16 -0.46
N ALA A 575 -9.09 -20.24 -0.51
CA ALA A 575 -7.76 -20.18 -1.10
C ALA A 575 -7.82 -19.81 -2.60
N ALA A 576 -7.00 -18.85 -3.01
CA ALA A 576 -6.94 -18.33 -4.37
C ALA A 576 -5.81 -18.99 -5.16
N THR A 577 -6.12 -19.57 -6.33
CA THR A 577 -5.11 -20.09 -7.25
C THR A 577 -4.79 -19.03 -8.29
N VAL A 578 -3.53 -18.60 -8.35
CA VAL A 578 -3.06 -17.47 -9.15
C VAL A 578 -2.01 -17.93 -10.15
N ARG A 579 -2.18 -17.53 -11.41
CA ARG A 579 -1.19 -17.69 -12.47
C ARG A 579 -0.43 -16.40 -12.66
N VAL A 580 0.89 -16.50 -12.69
CA VAL A 580 1.76 -15.40 -13.11
C VAL A 580 2.51 -15.86 -14.36
N SER A 581 2.48 -15.07 -15.44
CA SER A 581 3.28 -15.28 -16.64
C SER A 581 3.89 -13.96 -17.14
N ASN A 582 4.88 -14.06 -18.02
CA ASN A 582 5.57 -12.90 -18.62
C ASN A 582 5.58 -12.95 -20.17
N ASP A 583 4.45 -13.33 -20.76
CA ASP A 583 4.27 -13.48 -22.21
C ASP A 583 3.07 -12.69 -22.77
N ASP A 584 2.47 -11.79 -21.98
CA ASP A 584 1.28 -11.02 -22.36
C ASP A 584 1.65 -9.77 -23.16
N ASN A 585 1.74 -9.93 -24.48
CA ASN A 585 2.06 -8.88 -25.43
C ASN A 585 0.88 -8.54 -26.36
N VAL A 586 -0.36 -8.85 -25.94
CA VAL A 586 -1.53 -8.82 -26.81
C VAL A 586 -2.59 -7.86 -26.29
N VAL A 587 -3.05 -6.97 -27.17
CA VAL A 587 -4.24 -6.15 -26.98
C VAL A 587 -5.40 -6.83 -27.71
N ASP A 588 -6.25 -7.50 -26.93
CA ASP A 588 -7.39 -8.31 -27.41
C ASP A 588 -8.75 -7.60 -27.30
N ARG A 589 -8.74 -6.34 -26.83
CA ARG A 589 -9.92 -5.52 -26.59
C ARG A 589 -9.62 -4.04 -26.81
N ASP A 590 -10.65 -3.23 -26.81
CA ASP A 590 -10.52 -1.78 -26.81
C ASP A 590 -9.80 -1.30 -25.55
N VAL A 591 -8.69 -0.61 -25.72
CA VAL A 591 -7.93 0.01 -24.63
C VAL A 591 -7.56 1.44 -25.00
N ARG A 592 -7.57 2.29 -23.97
CA ARG A 592 -7.08 3.67 -24.04
C ARG A 592 -5.83 3.77 -23.17
N TRP A 593 -4.73 4.24 -23.75
CA TRP A 593 -3.46 4.41 -23.06
C TRP A 593 -3.04 5.87 -23.06
N CYS A 594 -2.71 6.36 -21.87
CA CYS A 594 -2.29 7.73 -21.62
C CYS A 594 -1.09 7.71 -20.67
N ALA A 595 -0.07 8.50 -20.99
CA ALA A 595 1.04 8.82 -20.09
C ALA A 595 1.96 9.83 -20.79
N ASP A 596 2.71 10.66 -20.04
CA ASP A 596 3.70 11.57 -20.65
C ASP A 596 4.71 10.82 -21.54
N SER A 597 5.05 9.57 -21.16
CA SER A 597 5.87 8.67 -21.97
C SER A 597 5.45 7.22 -21.74
N ILE A 598 5.14 6.52 -22.83
CA ILE A 598 4.95 5.07 -22.88
C ILE A 598 6.13 4.49 -23.67
N VAL A 599 6.72 3.40 -23.20
CA VAL A 599 7.87 2.73 -23.83
C VAL A 599 7.54 1.28 -24.06
N LEU A 600 7.63 0.84 -25.32
CA LEU A 600 7.60 -0.57 -25.71
C LEU A 600 9.03 -1.07 -25.90
N PRO A 601 9.59 -1.81 -24.93
CA PRO A 601 10.88 -2.49 -25.09
C PRO A 601 10.76 -3.68 -26.06
N PRO A 602 11.89 -4.29 -26.50
CA PRO A 602 11.88 -5.52 -27.29
C PRO A 602 11.38 -6.70 -26.45
N LEU A 603 10.06 -6.83 -26.33
CA LEU A 603 9.42 -7.96 -25.66
C LEU A 603 9.47 -9.19 -26.58
N HIS A 604 9.81 -10.35 -26.02
CA HIS A 604 9.83 -11.63 -26.74
C HIS A 604 8.51 -12.38 -26.53
N GLY A 605 7.40 -11.73 -26.85
CA GLY A 605 6.07 -12.33 -26.69
C GLY A 605 5.69 -13.27 -27.83
N ARG A 606 4.42 -13.69 -27.87
CA ARG A 606 3.93 -14.68 -28.85
C ARG A 606 4.14 -14.19 -30.28
N GLY A 607 4.77 -15.04 -31.11
CA GLY A 607 4.98 -14.76 -32.53
C GLY A 607 6.14 -13.81 -32.85
N GLY A 608 6.98 -13.48 -31.87
CA GLY A 608 8.17 -12.64 -32.08
C GLY A 608 7.89 -11.14 -32.22
N THR A 609 6.66 -10.71 -31.94
CA THR A 609 6.28 -9.28 -31.90
C THR A 609 6.37 -8.75 -30.48
N GLY A 610 6.76 -7.48 -30.33
CA GLY A 610 6.80 -6.81 -29.04
C GLY A 610 5.40 -6.48 -28.51
N LEU A 611 4.50 -6.07 -29.40
CA LEU A 611 3.10 -5.78 -29.09
C LEU A 611 2.22 -6.13 -30.30
N THR A 612 1.09 -6.80 -30.07
CA THR A 612 0.10 -7.12 -31.10
C THR A 612 -1.26 -6.56 -30.73
N VAL A 613 -1.85 -5.73 -31.59
CA VAL A 613 -3.27 -5.37 -31.51
C VAL A 613 -4.07 -6.34 -32.37
N GLU A 614 -4.88 -7.16 -31.72
CA GLU A 614 -5.61 -8.26 -32.36
C GLU A 614 -6.84 -7.79 -33.12
N ARG A 615 -7.33 -8.65 -34.01
CA ARG A 615 -8.52 -8.38 -34.83
C ARG A 615 -9.72 -7.99 -33.95
N GLY A 616 -10.38 -6.89 -34.29
CA GLY A 616 -11.55 -6.39 -33.57
C GLY A 616 -11.22 -5.57 -32.33
N ALA A 617 -9.94 -5.45 -31.95
CA ALA A 617 -9.49 -4.60 -30.86
C ALA A 617 -9.04 -3.22 -31.38
N ARG A 618 -9.08 -2.24 -30.48
CA ARG A 618 -8.58 -0.89 -30.71
C ARG A 618 -7.58 -0.48 -29.64
N LEU A 619 -6.42 0.02 -30.08
CA LEU A 619 -5.49 0.76 -29.24
C LEU A 619 -5.67 2.25 -29.50
N LEU A 620 -6.21 2.98 -28.51
CA LEU A 620 -6.31 4.43 -28.51
C LEU A 620 -5.17 5.03 -27.67
N LEU A 621 -4.33 5.84 -28.30
CA LEU A 621 -3.32 6.65 -27.63
C LEU A 621 -3.85 8.07 -27.49
N ASP A 622 -4.00 8.50 -26.23
CA ASP A 622 -4.66 9.75 -25.87
C ASP A 622 -3.91 10.45 -24.73
N ARG A 623 -4.16 11.74 -24.52
CA ARG A 623 -3.60 12.53 -23.43
C ARG A 623 -4.36 12.27 -22.12
N SER A 624 -3.63 12.13 -21.02
CA SER A 624 -4.19 11.84 -19.68
C SER A 624 -5.02 13.01 -19.15
N GLY A 625 -6.24 12.76 -18.71
CA GLY A 625 -7.02 13.70 -17.90
C GLY A 625 -6.55 13.75 -16.44
N THR A 626 -5.96 12.67 -15.93
CA THR A 626 -5.31 12.65 -14.62
C THR A 626 -4.02 13.49 -14.63
N PRO A 627 -3.80 14.35 -13.62
CA PRO A 627 -2.56 15.11 -13.48
C PRO A 627 -1.32 14.22 -13.42
N THR A 628 -0.35 14.49 -14.28
CA THR A 628 0.99 13.90 -14.21
C THR A 628 2.02 14.92 -13.73
N ARG A 629 1.71 16.22 -13.71
CA ARG A 629 2.53 17.32 -13.17
C ARG A 629 1.71 18.23 -12.26
N VAL A 630 2.38 18.97 -11.37
CA VAL A 630 1.73 19.85 -10.37
C VAL A 630 1.74 21.34 -10.73
N ASP A 631 2.41 21.71 -11.82
CA ASP A 631 2.53 23.09 -12.27
C ASP A 631 2.54 23.18 -13.79
N ARG A 632 2.48 24.42 -14.29
CA ARG A 632 2.58 24.76 -15.71
C ARG A 632 1.54 23.98 -16.55
N PRO A 633 0.25 24.17 -16.27
CA PRO A 633 -0.78 23.57 -17.09
C PRO A 633 -0.71 24.10 -18.53
N GLU A 634 -1.30 23.36 -19.45
CA GLU A 634 -1.45 23.76 -20.84
C GLU A 634 -2.92 23.91 -21.18
N GLU A 635 -3.28 25.00 -21.86
CA GLU A 635 -4.60 25.19 -22.45
C GLU A 635 -4.62 24.56 -23.85
N ALA A 636 -5.35 23.45 -24.01
CA ALA A 636 -5.46 22.76 -25.29
C ALA A 636 -6.81 22.06 -25.40
N PHE A 637 -7.35 21.98 -26.62
CA PHE A 637 -8.61 21.25 -26.90
C PHE A 637 -9.79 21.69 -26.02
N GLY A 638 -9.81 22.97 -25.63
CA GLY A 638 -10.88 23.55 -24.81
C GLY A 638 -10.84 23.16 -23.33
N ARG A 639 -9.71 22.64 -22.81
CA ARG A 639 -9.53 22.37 -21.38
C ARG A 639 -8.09 22.62 -20.90
N THR A 640 -7.95 22.79 -19.60
CA THR A 640 -6.66 22.87 -18.89
C THR A 640 -6.09 21.47 -18.65
N TRP A 641 -4.82 21.27 -18.99
CA TRP A 641 -4.13 19.98 -18.85
C TRP A 641 -2.95 20.06 -17.90
N TYR A 642 -3.01 19.26 -16.83
CA TYR A 642 -1.90 18.98 -15.92
C TYR A 642 -1.12 17.72 -16.32
N SER A 643 -1.08 17.43 -17.61
CA SER A 643 -0.36 16.31 -18.22
C SER A 643 0.27 16.77 -19.52
N GLY A 644 1.35 16.12 -19.97
CA GLY A 644 1.87 16.33 -21.33
C GLY A 644 1.05 15.53 -22.37
N PRO A 645 1.12 15.87 -23.66
CA PRO A 645 0.68 14.96 -24.72
C PRO A 645 1.37 13.61 -24.61
N THR A 646 0.64 12.53 -24.92
CA THR A 646 1.20 11.18 -24.80
C THR A 646 2.29 10.94 -25.84
N ARG A 647 3.43 10.43 -25.40
CA ARG A 647 4.49 9.95 -26.31
C ARG A 647 4.64 8.44 -26.18
N PHE A 648 4.26 7.70 -27.20
CA PHE A 648 4.51 6.26 -27.26
C PHE A 648 5.77 5.98 -28.08
N THR A 649 6.75 5.28 -27.51
CA THR A 649 8.03 4.96 -28.14
C THR A 649 8.19 3.46 -28.34
N VAL A 650 8.35 3.04 -29.59
CA VAL A 650 8.75 1.68 -29.95
C VAL A 650 10.27 1.63 -30.02
N MET A 651 10.88 0.92 -29.08
CA MET A 651 12.35 0.87 -28.91
C MET A 651 13.04 0.03 -30.00
N PRO A 652 14.36 0.23 -30.21
CA PRO A 652 15.13 -0.61 -31.13
C PRO A 652 14.92 -2.10 -30.87
N GLY A 653 14.69 -2.87 -31.93
CA GLY A 653 14.43 -4.31 -31.85
C GLY A 653 12.99 -4.68 -31.44
N ALA A 654 12.15 -3.72 -31.04
CA ALA A 654 10.74 -3.95 -30.76
C ALA A 654 9.89 -3.84 -32.03
N ALA A 655 8.77 -4.58 -32.05
CA ALA A 655 7.80 -4.56 -33.15
C ALA A 655 6.38 -4.36 -32.62
N LEU A 656 5.69 -3.34 -33.14
CA LEU A 656 4.26 -3.13 -32.95
C LEU A 656 3.52 -3.61 -34.21
N LEU A 657 2.69 -4.64 -34.05
CA LEU A 657 1.83 -5.20 -35.09
C LEU A 657 0.37 -4.83 -34.84
N VAL A 658 -0.32 -4.33 -35.85
CA VAL A 658 -1.77 -4.12 -35.84
C VAL A 658 -2.39 -5.01 -36.91
N ARG A 659 -3.19 -5.98 -36.48
CA ARG A 659 -3.75 -7.00 -37.38
C ARG A 659 -4.91 -6.49 -38.24
N SER A 660 -5.22 -7.23 -39.29
CA SER A 660 -6.39 -6.98 -40.13
C SER A 660 -7.67 -6.87 -39.28
N GLY A 661 -8.42 -5.78 -39.46
CA GLY A 661 -9.65 -5.50 -38.69
C GLY A 661 -9.41 -4.93 -37.29
N ALA A 662 -8.16 -4.66 -36.90
CA ALA A 662 -7.82 -3.93 -35.68
C ALA A 662 -7.65 -2.42 -35.95
N ALA A 663 -7.61 -1.61 -34.89
CA ALA A 663 -7.47 -0.15 -34.99
C ALA A 663 -6.35 0.40 -34.10
N LEU A 664 -5.59 1.35 -34.65
CA LEU A 664 -4.67 2.22 -33.91
C LEU A 664 -5.12 3.68 -34.08
N GLU A 665 -5.40 4.36 -32.98
CA GLU A 665 -5.90 5.72 -32.97
C GLU A 665 -4.98 6.63 -32.15
N LEU A 666 -4.62 7.81 -32.68
CA LEU A 666 -3.83 8.84 -31.99
C LEU A 666 -4.61 10.15 -31.94
N VAL A 667 -4.81 10.69 -30.74
CA VAL A 667 -5.56 11.94 -30.53
C VAL A 667 -4.88 12.87 -29.51
N HIS A 668 -5.32 14.13 -29.48
CA HIS A 668 -4.94 15.15 -28.49
C HIS A 668 -3.43 15.43 -28.38
N GLY A 669 -2.77 15.54 -29.53
CA GLY A 669 -1.35 15.91 -29.63
C GLY A 669 -0.39 14.75 -29.45
N THR A 670 -0.89 13.51 -29.48
CA THR A 670 -0.10 12.30 -29.23
C THR A 670 0.95 12.06 -30.31
N GLU A 671 2.12 11.58 -29.89
CA GLU A 671 3.24 11.20 -30.75
C GLU A 671 3.55 9.71 -30.65
N LEU A 672 3.60 9.00 -31.78
CA LEU A 672 4.15 7.64 -31.87
C LEU A 672 5.54 7.67 -32.50
N HIS A 673 6.57 7.41 -31.71
CA HIS A 673 7.96 7.34 -32.14
C HIS A 673 8.33 5.89 -32.48
N VAL A 674 8.80 5.67 -33.70
CA VAL A 674 9.38 4.38 -34.12
C VAL A 674 10.88 4.60 -34.27
N LEU A 675 11.65 4.10 -33.29
CA LEU A 675 13.08 4.36 -33.18
C LEU A 675 13.91 3.54 -34.18
N PRO A 676 15.20 3.87 -34.40
CA PRO A 676 16.07 3.13 -35.31
C PRO A 676 16.07 1.62 -34.99
N GLY A 677 15.84 0.78 -36.00
CA GLY A 677 15.74 -0.67 -35.85
C GLY A 677 14.44 -1.19 -35.20
N ALA A 678 13.47 -0.33 -34.92
CA ALA A 678 12.12 -0.71 -34.50
C ALA A 678 11.21 -0.90 -35.72
N THR A 679 10.09 -1.62 -35.54
CA THR A 679 9.10 -1.86 -36.59
C THR A 679 7.69 -1.44 -36.15
N LEU A 680 7.01 -0.66 -36.99
CA LEU A 680 5.56 -0.51 -36.96
C LEU A 680 4.97 -1.19 -38.20
N ARG A 681 4.13 -2.19 -37.99
CA ARG A 681 3.47 -2.96 -39.05
C ARG A 681 1.95 -2.92 -38.92
N MET A 682 1.29 -2.53 -40.00
CA MET A 682 -0.16 -2.56 -40.12
C MET A 682 -0.53 -3.55 -41.23
N GLU A 683 -1.34 -4.56 -40.93
CA GLU A 683 -1.80 -5.52 -41.95
C GLU A 683 -2.89 -4.91 -42.86
N ASP A 684 -3.07 -5.46 -44.06
CA ASP A 684 -4.18 -5.08 -44.93
C ASP A 684 -5.53 -5.27 -44.21
N GLY A 685 -6.41 -4.27 -44.31
CA GLY A 685 -7.69 -4.26 -43.61
C GLY A 685 -7.64 -3.77 -42.16
N SER A 686 -6.47 -3.44 -41.61
CA SER A 686 -6.34 -2.67 -40.37
C SER A 686 -6.70 -1.19 -40.58
N SER A 687 -6.94 -0.45 -39.49
CA SER A 687 -7.22 0.98 -39.55
C SER A 687 -6.28 1.81 -38.68
N MET A 688 -5.84 2.95 -39.23
CA MET A 688 -5.07 3.97 -38.53
C MET A 688 -5.85 5.28 -38.56
N ARG A 689 -6.05 5.91 -37.41
CA ARG A 689 -6.66 7.24 -37.31
C ARG A 689 -5.76 8.17 -36.51
N THR A 690 -5.47 9.32 -37.08
CA THR A 690 -4.75 10.40 -36.40
C THR A 690 -5.57 11.67 -36.51
N ASP A 691 -5.74 12.39 -35.40
CA ASP A 691 -6.26 13.76 -35.47
C ASP A 691 -5.23 14.73 -36.05
N ARG A 692 -5.59 16.01 -36.23
CA ARG A 692 -4.70 17.02 -36.84
C ARG A 692 -3.53 17.44 -35.95
N SER A 693 -3.56 17.10 -34.67
CA SER A 693 -2.54 17.47 -33.69
C SER A 693 -1.53 16.34 -33.43
N SER A 694 -1.89 15.12 -33.81
CA SER A 694 -1.14 13.90 -33.51
C SER A 694 -0.31 13.45 -34.71
N ARG A 695 0.80 12.75 -34.45
CA ARG A 695 1.70 12.29 -35.54
C ARG A 695 2.48 11.04 -35.21
N ILE A 696 2.94 10.37 -36.27
CA ILE A 696 3.92 9.29 -36.23
C ILE A 696 5.29 9.90 -36.60
N VAL A 697 6.30 9.65 -35.79
CA VAL A 697 7.68 10.10 -36.01
C VAL A 697 8.56 8.89 -36.30
N LEU A 698 9.02 8.77 -37.55
CA LEU A 698 9.88 7.69 -38.02
C LEU A 698 11.35 8.14 -37.99
N HIS A 699 12.19 7.42 -37.25
CA HIS A 699 13.61 7.79 -37.06
C HIS A 699 14.55 6.91 -37.88
N ALA A 700 15.46 7.52 -38.63
CA ALA A 700 16.54 6.85 -39.36
C ALA A 700 16.10 5.56 -40.09
N ASN A 701 16.66 4.40 -39.75
CA ASN A 701 16.39 3.10 -40.36
C ASN A 701 15.23 2.33 -39.70
N ALA A 702 14.32 3.00 -39.00
CA ALA A 702 13.08 2.41 -38.52
C ALA A 702 12.23 1.86 -39.69
N VAL A 703 11.56 0.74 -39.46
CA VAL A 703 10.71 0.08 -40.46
C VAL A 703 9.25 0.50 -40.27
N LEU A 704 8.68 1.06 -41.33
CA LEU A 704 7.27 1.40 -41.40
C LEU A 704 6.63 0.58 -42.52
N ASP A 705 5.91 -0.48 -42.15
CA ASP A 705 5.22 -1.39 -43.06
C ASP A 705 3.72 -1.12 -43.02
N LEU A 706 3.22 -0.36 -43.99
CA LEU A 706 1.84 0.12 -44.07
C LEU A 706 1.22 -0.18 -45.44
N PRO A 707 -0.11 -0.41 -45.51
CA PRO A 707 -0.82 -0.40 -46.78
C PRO A 707 -0.63 0.94 -47.51
N ALA A 708 -0.42 0.90 -48.83
CA ALA A 708 -0.06 2.09 -49.63
C ALA A 708 -1.06 3.26 -49.48
N GLU A 709 -2.35 2.96 -49.39
CA GLU A 709 -3.38 3.98 -49.19
C GLU A 709 -3.27 4.66 -47.81
N MET A 710 -2.92 3.89 -46.77
CA MET A 710 -2.75 4.42 -45.42
C MET A 710 -1.53 5.35 -45.34
N LEU A 711 -0.42 4.94 -45.94
CA LEU A 711 0.78 5.78 -46.05
C LEU A 711 0.47 7.11 -46.74
N ARG A 712 -0.20 7.06 -47.90
CA ARG A 712 -0.60 8.27 -48.65
C ARG A 712 -1.46 9.20 -47.80
N ARG A 713 -2.45 8.68 -47.07
CA ARG A 713 -3.32 9.48 -46.18
C ARG A 713 -2.54 10.15 -45.04
N LEU A 714 -1.56 9.47 -44.45
CA LEU A 714 -0.72 10.04 -43.40
C LEU A 714 0.15 11.19 -43.93
N GLU A 715 0.73 11.02 -45.12
CA GLU A 715 1.54 12.04 -45.78
C GLU A 715 0.72 13.27 -46.19
N GLU A 716 -0.45 13.07 -46.82
CA GLU A 716 -1.38 14.15 -47.20
C GLU A 716 -1.84 14.99 -45.99
N ARG A 717 -2.04 14.33 -44.84
CA ARG A 717 -2.43 14.98 -43.59
C ARG A 717 -1.27 15.59 -42.82
N LYS A 718 -0.02 15.41 -43.27
CA LYS A 718 1.20 15.74 -42.52
C LYS A 718 1.25 15.09 -41.13
N ALA A 719 0.67 13.90 -41.02
CA ALA A 719 0.64 13.09 -39.79
C ALA A 719 1.84 12.13 -39.70
N LEU A 720 2.72 12.09 -40.71
CA LEU A 720 3.98 11.35 -40.70
C LEU A 720 5.16 12.34 -40.78
N GLU A 721 6.05 12.28 -39.80
CA GLU A 721 7.31 13.03 -39.73
C GLU A 721 8.47 12.05 -39.87
N ARG A 722 9.44 12.34 -40.75
CA ARG A 722 10.66 11.53 -40.93
C ARG A 722 11.86 12.31 -40.38
N ARG A 723 12.65 11.69 -39.51
CA ARG A 723 13.83 12.29 -38.85
C ARG A 723 15.12 11.55 -39.19
#